data_AF-A0A445A4H6-F1
#
_entry.id   AF-A0A445A4H6-F1
#
_cell.length_a   1.000
_cell.length_b   1.000
_cell.length_c   1.000
_cell.angle_alpha   90.00
_cell.angle_beta   90.00
_cell.angle_gamma   90.00
#
_symmetry.space_group_name_H-M   'P 1'
#
loop_
_entity.id
_entity.type
_entity.pdbx_description
1 polymer ?
#
loop_
_entity_poly.entity_id
_entity_poly.type
_entity_poly.pdbx_seq_one_letter_code
_entity_poly.pdbx_strand_id
1 'polypeptide(L)'
;MNLDKFVEGCANLKKIHKIYILSHVSRARRVLFRTPSVLPAGTYRFTRLANLIQFHIKLLTHLPLTAKSHSSSDFAMTVPSSPLTSHVPNQALIGVICRNFPNRIQLQPATVTNKDSLVIVSIATDDAKMMSRSYTNLLDLASGNFPAMGNSFKERRRMPRVMSVPGIVTEVDDDQAVSVSSDNPSTVSTDRMIIVANQLPLKAKRREDNQGWNFSWNEDSLLLQLKDGLPEEMEVLYVGSLRVDIDPAEQDDVSQYLLDKFKCVPTFLPADVLAKFYDGFCKRQLWPLFHYMLPFSTANSHRFDRSLWEAYVLANKLFFQKVVEIINPEDDFIWVHDYHLMVLPTFIRRRFNRVKLGFFLHSPFPSSEIYRTLPVREEILKALLNSDIIGFHTFDYARHFLSCCSRMLGLEYQSKRGYLGLEYYGRTISIKIMPVGIHMGRIETVMKMADEECKARELKQQFEGKTILLGVDDMDIFKGINLKILAMEQMLKQHPKWQGRAVLVQVVNPARGKGIHLEEIHAEIEESCSRINRMYGRPGYEPIIFIDRSVSVAEKVAYYSLAECVIVTAVRDGMNLTPYEYIACRQGISGNGSCSDIRSPKKSMLVISEFIGCSPSLSGAIRVNPWNVEATAEAMNEAISMSDGEKQLRHEKHYRYVSTHDVAYWSRSFLQDMERACADLLRKRCWGIGLSFGFRVVALDPNFRKLSIDAMVSSYKRARSRAILLDYDGTVMPQNSINKSPSNEVISLLDTLCADPRNVVFIVSGRGRNSLSDWFLPCKNLGIAAEHGYFLSFLPNPNLADVSKGLVAERIFSSMAENGKQADFVLCVGDDRSDEDMFEIISSSISRNILSANSSVFACTVGQKPSKAKYYLDDTTEVISMLESLAEESDSSPDLEEIGDSFQRQVRL
;
A
#
# COMPACT_ATOMS: atom_id res chain seq x y z
N MET A 1 37.08 -39.55 20.88
CA MET A 1 36.45 -39.12 19.61
C MET A 1 35.07 -38.55 19.93
N ASN A 2 34.67 -37.34 19.54
CA ASN A 2 35.29 -36.38 18.63
C ASN A 2 35.36 -34.98 19.27
N LEU A 3 36.54 -34.57 19.74
CA LEU A 3 36.79 -33.14 19.97
C LEU A 3 37.09 -32.46 18.62
N ASP A 4 37.73 -33.20 17.71
CA ASP A 4 38.13 -32.73 16.37
C ASP A 4 36.94 -32.29 15.52
N LYS A 5 35.82 -33.02 15.51
CA LYS A 5 34.60 -32.59 14.78
C LYS A 5 33.96 -31.33 15.35
N PHE A 6 34.13 -31.05 16.64
CA PHE A 6 33.63 -29.80 17.26
C PHE A 6 34.55 -28.62 16.90
N VAL A 7 35.86 -28.84 16.88
CA VAL A 7 36.86 -27.88 16.39
C VAL A 7 36.68 -27.59 14.89
N GLU A 8 36.41 -28.63 14.09
CA GLU A 8 36.14 -28.54 12.64
C GLU A 8 34.82 -27.80 12.35
N GLY A 9 33.76 -28.06 13.12
CA GLY A 9 32.51 -27.29 13.08
C GLY A 9 32.73 -25.80 13.40
N CYS A 10 33.51 -25.50 14.44
CA CYS A 10 33.88 -24.12 14.81
C CYS A 10 34.76 -23.45 13.75
N ALA A 11 35.65 -24.21 13.09
CA ALA A 11 36.48 -23.71 11.99
C ALA A 11 35.62 -23.37 10.75
N ASN A 12 34.64 -24.21 10.43
CA ASN A 12 33.72 -23.98 9.32
C ASN A 12 32.79 -22.77 9.55
N LEU A 13 32.25 -22.57 10.76
CA LEU A 13 31.50 -21.35 11.07
C LEU A 13 32.36 -20.08 10.90
N LYS A 14 33.62 -20.09 11.36
CA LYS A 14 34.55 -18.98 11.18
C LYS A 14 34.91 -18.74 9.70
N LYS A 15 34.98 -19.80 8.88
CA LYS A 15 35.16 -19.71 7.42
C LYS A 15 33.97 -19.02 6.75
N ILE A 16 32.75 -19.42 7.10
CA ILE A 16 31.50 -18.82 6.60
C ILE A 16 31.41 -17.33 6.98
N HIS A 17 31.71 -16.98 8.24
CA HIS A 17 31.70 -15.58 8.70
C HIS A 17 32.74 -14.71 7.96
N LYS A 18 33.93 -15.26 7.70
CA LYS A 18 34.98 -14.58 6.94
C LYS A 18 34.59 -14.36 5.47
N ILE A 19 33.90 -15.31 4.84
CA ILE A 19 33.34 -15.18 3.48
C ILE A 19 32.23 -14.10 3.47
N TYR A 20 31.36 -14.06 4.46
CA TYR A 20 30.28 -13.09 4.57
C TYR A 20 30.79 -11.64 4.69
N ILE A 21 31.85 -11.44 5.49
CA ILE A 21 32.52 -10.13 5.65
C ILE A 21 33.29 -9.74 4.37
N LEU A 22 34.04 -10.66 3.75
CA LEU A 22 34.75 -10.38 2.49
C LEU A 22 33.77 -10.05 1.34
N SER A 23 32.61 -10.69 1.30
CA SER A 23 31.51 -10.37 0.38
C SER A 23 31.04 -8.92 0.56
N HIS A 24 30.76 -8.49 1.81
CA HIS A 24 30.32 -7.13 2.10
C HIS A 24 31.40 -6.06 1.82
N VAL A 25 32.66 -6.33 2.16
CA VAL A 25 33.79 -5.43 1.86
C VAL A 25 34.01 -5.31 0.35
N SER A 26 33.91 -6.41 -0.41
CA SER A 26 33.99 -6.39 -1.87
C SER A 26 32.83 -5.61 -2.51
N ARG A 27 31.62 -5.75 -1.95
CA ARG A 27 30.42 -4.99 -2.38
C ARG A 27 30.57 -3.48 -2.11
N ALA A 28 31.10 -3.09 -0.95
CA ALA A 28 31.43 -1.69 -0.64
C ALA A 28 32.51 -1.11 -1.57
N ARG A 29 33.54 -1.91 -1.91
CA ARG A 29 34.62 -1.49 -2.83
C ARG A 29 34.14 -1.24 -4.26
N ARG A 30 33.07 -1.91 -4.71
CA ARG A 30 32.44 -1.68 -6.04
C ARG A 30 31.65 -0.36 -6.13
N VAL A 31 31.09 0.13 -5.02
CA VAL A 31 30.33 1.39 -4.99
C VAL A 31 31.23 2.62 -5.09
N LEU A 32 32.45 2.53 -4.56
CA LEU A 32 33.43 3.65 -4.51
C LEU A 32 34.21 3.90 -5.81
N PHE A 33 34.11 3.04 -6.83
CA PHE A 33 34.87 3.15 -8.09
C PHE A 33 34.00 3.31 -9.35
N ARG A 34 32.70 3.59 -9.21
CA ARG A 34 31.77 3.83 -10.33
C ARG A 34 31.33 5.30 -10.43
N THR A 35 32.28 6.19 -10.69
CA THR A 35 32.00 7.55 -11.17
C THR A 35 33.08 7.98 -12.18
N PRO A 36 32.77 8.08 -13.48
CA PRO A 36 33.56 8.88 -14.40
C PRO A 36 33.51 10.35 -13.94
N SER A 37 34.65 11.03 -13.99
CA SER A 37 34.83 12.43 -13.63
C SER A 37 33.92 13.37 -14.44
N VAL A 38 33.30 14.36 -13.77
CA VAL A 38 33.21 15.79 -14.18
C VAL A 38 32.37 16.60 -13.15
N LEU A 39 32.73 17.89 -12.95
CA LEU A 39 32.11 18.94 -12.09
C LEU A 39 32.47 18.95 -10.57
N PRO A 40 32.44 20.14 -9.92
CA PRO A 40 33.58 20.59 -9.11
C PRO A 40 33.37 20.64 -7.57
N ALA A 41 34.43 21.06 -6.89
CA ALA A 41 34.64 20.97 -5.45
C ALA A 41 33.56 21.63 -4.56
N GLY A 42 33.16 20.93 -3.48
CA GLY A 42 32.40 21.55 -2.39
C GLY A 42 31.62 20.62 -1.44
N THR A 43 32.21 19.54 -0.88
CA THR A 43 31.52 18.83 0.23
C THR A 43 32.42 18.07 1.21
N TYR A 44 32.51 18.57 2.44
CA TYR A 44 33.32 18.04 3.57
C TYR A 44 32.83 16.70 4.18
N ARG A 45 31.93 15.95 3.52
CA ARG A 45 31.24 14.79 4.13
C ARG A 45 31.87 13.42 3.88
N PHE A 46 32.65 13.22 2.81
CA PHE A 46 33.20 11.89 2.48
C PHE A 46 34.37 11.46 3.40
N THR A 47 35.20 12.40 3.87
CA THR A 47 36.43 12.10 4.62
C THR A 47 36.17 11.47 5.99
N ARG A 48 35.06 11.82 6.66
CA ARG A 48 34.71 11.23 7.96
C ARG A 48 34.29 9.77 7.87
N LEU A 49 33.59 9.38 6.80
CA LEU A 49 33.14 7.99 6.61
C LEU A 49 34.30 7.05 6.28
N ALA A 50 35.23 7.50 5.42
CA ALA A 50 36.45 6.75 5.09
C ALA A 50 37.31 6.49 6.34
N ASN A 51 37.54 7.51 7.17
CA ASN A 51 38.34 7.38 8.39
C ASN A 51 37.71 6.43 9.44
N LEU A 52 36.37 6.44 9.58
CA LEU A 52 35.66 5.56 10.52
C LEU A 52 35.77 4.08 10.12
N ILE A 53 35.71 3.79 8.81
CA ILE A 53 35.88 2.45 8.25
C ILE A 53 37.34 1.99 8.40
N GLN A 54 38.31 2.87 8.14
CA GLN A 54 39.74 2.55 8.27
C GLN A 54 40.16 2.28 9.72
N PHE A 55 39.51 2.95 10.69
CA PHE A 55 39.66 2.68 12.13
C PHE A 55 39.16 1.28 12.52
N HIS A 56 37.96 0.89 12.05
CA HIS A 56 37.41 -0.45 12.30
C HIS A 56 38.25 -1.57 11.66
N ILE A 57 38.81 -1.34 10.46
CA ILE A 57 39.70 -2.31 9.81
C ILE A 57 40.98 -2.52 10.63
N LYS A 58 41.60 -1.44 11.16
CA LYS A 58 42.80 -1.56 12.03
C LYS A 58 42.53 -2.31 13.34
N LEU A 59 41.34 -2.14 13.92
CA LEU A 59 40.96 -2.82 15.17
C LEU A 59 40.82 -4.35 14.99
N LEU A 60 40.36 -4.80 13.82
CA LEU A 60 40.15 -6.21 13.50
C LEU A 60 41.41 -6.96 13.06
N THR A 61 42.52 -6.27 12.78
CA THR A 61 43.78 -6.89 12.31
C THR A 61 44.84 -7.11 13.39
N HIS A 62 44.63 -6.64 14.64
CA HIS A 62 45.63 -6.70 15.71
C HIS A 62 45.16 -7.47 16.97
N LEU A 63 44.73 -8.72 16.80
CA LEU A 63 44.60 -9.68 17.90
C LEU A 63 45.59 -10.84 17.70
N PRO A 64 46.59 -11.03 18.58
CA PRO A 64 47.59 -12.09 18.42
C PRO A 64 47.04 -13.46 18.81
N LEU A 65 47.49 -14.49 18.08
CA LEU A 65 47.22 -15.90 18.37
C LEU A 65 48.44 -16.52 19.08
N THR A 66 48.37 -16.71 20.40
CA THR A 66 49.30 -17.59 21.12
C THR A 66 48.59 -18.34 22.23
N ALA A 67 48.64 -19.67 22.15
CA ALA A 67 48.38 -20.55 23.29
C ALA A 67 49.72 -20.96 23.89
N LYS A 68 49.93 -20.73 25.19
CA LYS A 68 50.98 -21.37 25.98
C LYS A 68 50.47 -21.69 27.37
N SER A 69 50.62 -22.93 27.77
CA SER A 69 50.58 -23.40 29.15
C SER A 69 51.77 -22.85 29.94
N HIS A 70 51.56 -22.43 31.19
CA HIS A 70 52.41 -22.82 32.33
C HIS A 70 51.76 -22.41 33.67
N SER A 71 52.40 -22.83 34.75
CA SER A 71 51.86 -23.06 36.10
C SER A 71 52.08 -21.91 37.10
N SER A 72 51.38 -22.06 38.24
CA SER A 72 51.82 -21.80 39.63
C SER A 72 51.89 -20.37 40.23
N SER A 73 51.45 -20.35 41.50
CA SER A 73 51.84 -19.51 42.66
C SER A 73 51.39 -18.03 42.77
N ASP A 74 50.58 -17.82 43.83
CA ASP A 74 50.69 -16.79 44.89
C ASP A 74 50.56 -15.29 44.57
N PHE A 75 49.50 -14.65 45.08
CA PHE A 75 49.56 -14.03 46.42
C PHE A 75 48.14 -13.73 46.97
N ALA A 76 48.01 -13.64 48.30
CA ALA A 76 46.71 -13.59 49.01
C ALA A 76 46.38 -12.21 49.59
N MET A 77 45.08 -11.95 49.87
CA MET A 77 44.68 -11.26 51.11
C MET A 77 43.23 -11.56 51.57
N THR A 78 43.15 -12.30 52.68
CA THR A 78 42.19 -12.21 53.82
C THR A 78 40.66 -12.36 53.66
N VAL A 79 40.17 -13.47 54.24
CA VAL A 79 38.79 -13.85 54.69
C VAL A 79 38.70 -13.75 56.24
N PRO A 80 37.56 -13.93 56.99
CA PRO A 80 36.42 -14.88 56.85
C PRO A 80 35.03 -14.18 56.97
N SER A 81 33.88 -14.72 57.43
CA SER A 81 33.40 -16.03 57.98
C SER A 81 31.89 -16.20 57.67
N SER A 82 31.38 -17.20 56.92
CA SER A 82 31.22 -18.68 57.17
C SER A 82 29.86 -19.06 57.82
N PRO A 83 29.37 -20.34 57.79
CA PRO A 83 29.69 -21.51 56.93
C PRO A 83 28.49 -22.37 56.42
N LEU A 84 28.85 -23.47 55.71
CA LEU A 84 28.09 -24.71 55.37
C LEU A 84 27.27 -24.67 54.03
N THR A 85 27.13 -25.74 53.20
CA THR A 85 27.69 -27.13 53.20
C THR A 85 27.80 -27.81 51.79
N SER A 86 28.57 -28.91 51.77
CA SER A 86 28.63 -30.12 50.87
C SER A 86 27.40 -30.57 50.04
N HIS A 87 27.50 -31.38 48.96
CA HIS A 87 28.57 -31.78 48.00
C HIS A 87 27.92 -32.53 46.81
N VAL A 88 28.54 -32.51 45.61
CA VAL A 88 28.16 -33.33 44.42
C VAL A 88 29.17 -34.50 44.23
N PRO A 89 28.87 -35.60 43.50
CA PRO A 89 29.01 -35.67 42.02
C PRO A 89 27.88 -36.47 41.31
N ASN A 90 27.43 -36.30 40.06
CA ASN A 90 27.95 -35.80 38.75
C ASN A 90 28.33 -36.93 37.74
N GLN A 91 28.08 -36.68 36.43
CA GLN A 91 28.25 -37.54 35.21
C GLN A 91 27.08 -38.52 34.88
N ALA A 92 26.34 -38.37 33.77
CA ALA A 92 26.61 -38.63 32.32
C ALA A 92 26.29 -40.10 31.91
N LEU A 93 25.92 -40.51 30.68
CA LEU A 93 26.14 -40.00 29.32
C LEU A 93 25.23 -40.74 28.27
N ILE A 94 24.85 -40.09 27.15
CA ILE A 94 24.52 -40.61 25.77
C ILE A 94 23.68 -41.92 25.58
N GLY A 95 22.52 -41.80 24.91
CA GLY A 95 22.33 -42.31 23.52
C GLY A 95 21.48 -43.54 23.18
N VAL A 96 20.94 -43.48 21.94
CA VAL A 96 20.52 -44.57 21.01
C VAL A 96 19.00 -44.87 20.82
N ILE A 97 18.68 -45.09 19.54
CA ILE A 97 17.39 -45.31 18.87
C ILE A 97 16.96 -46.78 18.92
N CYS A 98 15.68 -47.09 19.18
CA CYS A 98 14.93 -48.13 18.44
C CYS A 98 13.42 -48.16 18.72
N ARG A 99 12.69 -48.90 17.87
CA ARG A 99 11.23 -49.06 17.84
C ARG A 99 10.70 -50.11 18.83
N ASN A 100 9.36 -50.10 18.96
CA ASN A 100 8.44 -51.20 19.30
C ASN A 100 8.00 -51.38 20.77
N PHE A 101 6.68 -51.43 20.93
CA PHE A 101 5.95 -52.05 22.06
C PHE A 101 6.33 -53.53 22.24
N PRO A 102 6.16 -54.06 23.46
CA PRO A 102 5.27 -55.23 23.57
C PRO A 102 4.34 -55.26 24.81
N ASN A 103 3.32 -56.11 24.73
CA ASN A 103 2.26 -56.33 25.71
C ASN A 103 2.68 -57.17 26.94
N ARG A 104 1.95 -57.00 28.06
CA ARG A 104 1.29 -58.06 28.89
C ARG A 104 0.35 -57.34 29.87
N ILE A 105 -0.97 -57.53 29.86
CA ILE A 105 -1.81 -58.75 30.00
C ILE A 105 -1.62 -59.41 31.38
N GLN A 106 -2.67 -59.27 32.20
CA GLN A 106 -3.16 -60.34 33.05
C GLN A 106 -4.68 -60.48 32.77
N LEU A 107 -5.13 -61.72 32.59
CA LEU A 107 -6.51 -62.11 32.28
C LEU A 107 -6.96 -63.12 33.33
N GLN A 108 -8.24 -63.04 33.75
CA GLN A 108 -9.24 -64.12 33.71
C GLN A 108 -10.42 -63.83 34.68
N PRO A 109 -11.58 -64.50 34.52
CA PRO A 109 -12.03 -65.34 33.40
C PRO A 109 -13.35 -64.85 32.77
N ALA A 110 -13.73 -65.48 31.66
CA ALA A 110 -15.00 -65.28 30.96
C ALA A 110 -15.93 -66.48 31.13
N THR A 111 -17.21 -66.30 30.79
CA THR A 111 -18.08 -67.40 30.34
C THR A 111 -19.05 -66.90 29.27
N VAL A 112 -19.32 -67.75 28.29
CA VAL A 112 -20.11 -67.46 27.08
C VAL A 112 -21.14 -68.57 26.91
N THR A 113 -22.38 -68.22 26.55
CA THR A 113 -23.17 -69.01 25.57
C THR A 113 -24.36 -68.21 25.01
N ASN A 114 -24.47 -68.26 23.67
CA ASN A 114 -25.63 -67.92 22.83
C ASN A 114 -27.01 -68.25 23.45
N LYS A 115 -28.12 -67.58 23.10
CA LYS A 115 -28.70 -67.51 21.74
C LYS A 115 -29.93 -66.58 21.64
N ASP A 116 -30.44 -66.46 20.41
CA ASP A 116 -31.80 -66.07 19.98
C ASP A 116 -32.21 -64.59 19.95
N SER A 117 -33.19 -64.30 19.10
CA SER A 117 -33.47 -62.99 18.48
C SER A 117 -34.93 -62.56 18.65
N LEU A 118 -35.17 -61.26 18.46
CA LEU A 118 -36.48 -60.62 18.26
C LEU A 118 -37.52 -60.81 19.39
N VAL A 119 -37.75 -59.72 20.12
CA VAL A 119 -39.02 -58.95 20.16
C VAL A 119 -38.88 -57.93 21.29
N ILE A 120 -39.22 -56.66 21.05
CA ILE A 120 -40.03 -55.83 21.97
C ILE A 120 -40.42 -54.53 21.25
N VAL A 121 -41.65 -54.11 21.53
CA VAL A 121 -42.35 -52.98 20.92
C VAL A 121 -41.98 -51.66 21.61
N SER A 122 -42.07 -50.57 20.85
CA SER A 122 -41.90 -49.18 21.25
C SER A 122 -42.65 -48.79 22.54
N ILE A 123 -41.99 -47.97 23.38
CA ILE A 123 -42.55 -46.80 24.07
C ILE A 123 -41.42 -45.76 24.14
N ALA A 124 -41.73 -44.48 23.93
CA ALA A 124 -40.76 -43.40 23.80
C ALA A 124 -40.47 -42.68 25.12
N THR A 125 -39.23 -42.23 25.27
CA THR A 125 -38.83 -41.15 26.19
C THR A 125 -37.79 -40.29 25.51
N ASP A 126 -38.00 -38.97 25.50
CA ASP A 126 -37.05 -37.99 24.95
C ASP A 126 -35.74 -38.01 25.74
N ASP A 127 -34.60 -37.99 25.04
CA ASP A 127 -33.43 -37.26 25.54
C ASP A 127 -32.46 -36.83 24.43
N ALA A 128 -31.80 -35.70 24.63
CA ALA A 128 -31.06 -35.00 23.59
C ALA A 128 -29.66 -35.59 23.32
N LYS A 129 -29.25 -35.64 22.05
CA LYS A 129 -27.84 -35.85 21.68
C LYS A 129 -27.31 -34.81 20.70
N MET A 130 -26.12 -34.33 21.03
CA MET A 130 -25.29 -33.48 20.17
C MET A 130 -25.11 -34.07 18.76
N MET A 131 -25.29 -33.23 17.76
CA MET A 131 -24.74 -33.43 16.42
C MET A 131 -23.85 -32.24 16.07
N SER A 132 -22.67 -32.53 15.52
CA SER A 132 -21.61 -31.55 15.25
C SER A 132 -22.05 -30.51 14.21
N ARG A 133 -21.99 -29.22 14.58
CA ARG A 133 -22.20 -28.10 13.65
C ARG A 133 -20.90 -27.72 12.93
N SER A 134 -20.70 -28.29 11.75
CA SER A 134 -19.80 -27.77 10.71
C SER A 134 -20.45 -27.96 9.34
N TYR A 135 -20.07 -27.12 8.36
CA TYR A 135 -20.50 -27.13 6.95
C TYR A 135 -21.81 -26.46 6.49
N THR A 136 -22.55 -25.72 7.34
CA THR A 136 -23.66 -24.86 6.84
C THR A 136 -23.29 -23.38 6.64
N ASN A 137 -22.26 -22.84 7.30
CA ASN A 137 -21.95 -21.40 7.25
C ASN A 137 -21.16 -20.91 6.01
N LEU A 138 -20.83 -21.77 5.04
CA LEU A 138 -20.01 -21.37 3.89
C LEU A 138 -20.82 -20.68 2.76
N LEU A 139 -22.10 -21.04 2.61
CA LEU A 139 -22.97 -20.54 1.53
C LEU A 139 -23.51 -19.12 1.80
N ASP A 140 -23.77 -18.77 3.06
CA ASP A 140 -24.19 -17.40 3.44
C ASP A 140 -23.03 -16.39 3.29
N LEU A 141 -21.79 -16.83 3.54
CA LEU A 141 -20.58 -16.04 3.29
C LEU A 141 -20.33 -15.80 1.79
N ALA A 142 -20.74 -16.73 0.92
CA ALA A 142 -20.60 -16.61 -0.53
C ALA A 142 -21.64 -15.65 -1.15
N SER A 143 -22.85 -15.59 -0.58
CA SER A 143 -24.00 -14.86 -1.14
C SER A 143 -24.17 -13.43 -0.61
N GLY A 144 -23.60 -13.08 0.56
CA GLY A 144 -23.61 -11.71 1.08
C GLY A 144 -24.97 -11.18 1.57
N ASN A 145 -25.92 -12.10 1.77
CA ASN A 145 -27.18 -11.84 2.47
C ASN A 145 -27.00 -12.13 3.96
N PHE A 146 -27.03 -11.07 4.78
CA PHE A 146 -27.10 -11.21 6.23
C PHE A 146 -28.58 -11.25 6.65
N PRO A 147 -29.09 -12.32 7.29
CA PRO A 147 -30.43 -12.32 7.86
C PRO A 147 -30.45 -11.44 9.11
N ALA A 148 -31.08 -10.27 9.03
CA ALA A 148 -31.36 -9.45 10.20
C ALA A 148 -32.39 -10.15 11.10
N MET A 149 -32.05 -10.32 12.37
CA MET A 149 -32.92 -10.93 13.38
C MET A 149 -33.88 -9.86 13.93
N GLY A 150 -35.18 -9.96 13.66
CA GLY A 150 -36.19 -9.05 14.23
C GLY A 150 -37.50 -8.97 13.44
N ASN A 151 -38.46 -9.83 13.76
CA ASN A 151 -39.81 -9.79 13.18
C ASN A 151 -40.64 -8.63 13.76
N SER A 152 -40.66 -7.46 13.10
CA SER A 152 -41.77 -6.49 13.24
C SER A 152 -41.68 -5.35 12.23
N PHE A 153 -42.29 -5.49 11.04
CA PHE A 153 -43.01 -4.42 10.35
C PHE A 153 -43.84 -5.02 9.21
N LYS A 154 -45.16 -5.12 9.42
CA LYS A 154 -46.11 -5.47 8.35
C LYS A 154 -46.43 -4.23 7.52
N GLU A 155 -46.45 -4.43 6.21
CA GLU A 155 -47.25 -3.69 5.21
C GLU A 155 -47.22 -2.14 5.22
N ARG A 156 -46.69 -1.58 4.12
CA ARG A 156 -47.52 -0.84 3.13
C ARG A 156 -46.77 -0.69 1.81
N ARG A 157 -47.22 -1.41 0.77
CA ARG A 157 -46.75 -1.22 -0.61
C ARG A 157 -47.44 -0.01 -1.25
N ARG A 158 -46.67 0.91 -1.84
CA ARG A 158 -47.09 1.72 -2.99
C ARG A 158 -45.96 1.73 -4.02
N MET A 159 -46.26 1.38 -5.26
CA MET A 159 -45.39 1.62 -6.42
C MET A 159 -45.85 2.88 -7.16
N PRO A 160 -44.98 3.45 -7.99
CA PRO A 160 -45.15 3.34 -9.45
C PRO A 160 -43.87 2.77 -10.12
N ARG A 161 -43.98 1.66 -10.87
CA ARG A 161 -43.99 1.62 -12.35
C ARG A 161 -42.79 2.32 -13.01
N VAL A 162 -41.71 1.60 -13.34
CA VAL A 162 -41.49 0.70 -14.51
C VAL A 162 -40.54 1.38 -15.51
N MET A 163 -39.34 0.81 -15.65
CA MET A 163 -38.52 0.88 -16.86
C MET A 163 -38.18 -0.58 -17.21
N SER A 164 -38.55 -1.00 -18.42
CA SER A 164 -38.42 -2.38 -18.88
C SER A 164 -37.04 -2.66 -19.46
N VAL A 165 -36.39 -3.73 -19.01
CA VAL A 165 -35.17 -4.29 -19.63
C VAL A 165 -35.53 -5.60 -20.34
N PRO A 166 -35.26 -5.68 -21.65
CA PRO A 166 -34.68 -6.86 -22.29
C PRO A 166 -33.41 -6.46 -23.08
N GLY A 167 -32.44 -7.33 -23.37
CA GLY A 167 -32.35 -8.75 -23.07
C GLY A 167 -30.97 -9.32 -23.46
N ILE A 168 -30.94 -10.64 -23.38
CA ILE A 168 -29.87 -11.61 -23.59
C ILE A 168 -29.24 -11.59 -25.01
N VAL A 169 -28.03 -12.16 -25.09
CA VAL A 169 -27.12 -12.35 -26.25
C VAL A 169 -27.75 -13.06 -27.46
N THR A 170 -27.39 -12.59 -28.68
CA THR A 170 -27.17 -13.41 -29.89
C THR A 170 -26.09 -12.79 -30.79
N GLU A 171 -25.42 -13.62 -31.60
CA GLU A 171 -24.37 -13.27 -32.57
C GLU A 171 -24.92 -13.06 -34.01
N VAL A 172 -24.01 -12.75 -34.95
CA VAL A 172 -24.08 -12.89 -36.42
C VAL A 172 -24.58 -11.66 -37.24
N ASP A 173 -23.97 -11.57 -38.43
CA ASP A 173 -23.75 -10.47 -39.37
C ASP A 173 -24.93 -9.71 -40.01
N ASP A 174 -24.52 -8.59 -40.61
CA ASP A 174 -24.84 -8.07 -41.95
C ASP A 174 -25.76 -6.85 -42.18
N ASP A 175 -25.12 -5.90 -42.86
CA ASP A 175 -25.56 -4.84 -43.78
C ASP A 175 -26.78 -3.91 -43.59
N GLN A 176 -26.47 -2.62 -43.76
CA GLN A 176 -27.26 -1.53 -44.37
C GLN A 176 -28.71 -1.26 -43.91
N ALA A 177 -28.85 -0.26 -43.03
CA ALA A 177 -30.03 0.61 -43.01
C ALA A 177 -29.64 2.07 -42.66
N VAL A 178 -29.84 3.00 -43.61
CA VAL A 178 -29.74 4.45 -43.38
C VAL A 178 -31.12 4.97 -43.00
N SER A 179 -31.29 5.51 -41.79
CA SER A 179 -32.49 6.30 -41.47
C SER A 179 -32.29 7.34 -40.36
N VAL A 180 -32.25 8.60 -40.80
CA VAL A 180 -32.79 9.82 -40.16
C VAL A 180 -32.25 10.23 -38.78
N SER A 181 -31.55 11.36 -38.78
CA SER A 181 -31.15 12.12 -37.60
C SER A 181 -32.33 12.63 -36.77
N SER A 182 -32.26 12.45 -35.46
CA SER A 182 -32.95 13.30 -34.48
C SER A 182 -31.91 14.17 -33.78
N ASP A 183 -31.78 15.42 -34.23
CA ASP A 183 -30.88 16.41 -33.62
C ASP A 183 -31.44 16.88 -32.26
N ASN A 184 -31.23 16.06 -31.22
CA ASN A 184 -31.10 16.60 -29.88
C ASN A 184 -29.66 17.12 -29.75
N PRO A 185 -29.43 18.39 -29.41
CA PRO A 185 -28.09 18.86 -29.08
C PRO A 185 -27.63 18.09 -27.84
N SER A 186 -26.69 17.18 -28.03
CA SER A 186 -26.04 16.48 -26.93
C SER A 186 -25.40 17.52 -26.02
N THR A 187 -26.00 17.73 -24.85
CA THR A 187 -25.33 18.43 -23.75
C THR A 187 -24.01 17.71 -23.52
N VAL A 188 -22.89 18.39 -23.78
CA VAL A 188 -21.55 17.86 -23.56
C VAL A 188 -21.52 17.32 -22.14
N SER A 189 -21.32 16.00 -21.98
CA SER A 189 -21.33 15.35 -20.68
C SER A 189 -20.09 15.78 -19.90
N THR A 190 -20.23 16.85 -19.14
CA THR A 190 -19.20 17.33 -18.21
C THR A 190 -18.94 16.25 -17.18
N ASP A 191 -17.70 15.76 -17.12
CA ASP A 191 -17.24 14.84 -16.08
C ASP A 191 -17.65 15.36 -14.70
N ARG A 192 -18.12 14.45 -13.83
CA ARG A 192 -18.53 14.78 -12.45
C ARG A 192 -17.65 14.09 -11.43
N MET A 193 -17.56 14.66 -10.24
CA MET A 193 -16.78 14.14 -9.13
C MET A 193 -17.67 13.81 -7.94
N ILE A 194 -17.72 12.53 -7.55
CA ILE A 194 -18.39 12.05 -6.35
C ILE A 194 -17.34 11.87 -5.23
N ILE A 195 -17.33 12.81 -4.29
CA ILE A 195 -16.48 12.76 -3.08
C ILE A 195 -17.20 11.93 -2.02
N VAL A 196 -16.59 10.81 -1.59
CA VAL A 196 -17.17 9.92 -0.57
C VAL A 196 -16.30 9.89 0.68
N ALA A 197 -16.87 10.26 1.82
CA ALA A 197 -16.16 10.33 3.09
C ALA A 197 -17.07 9.95 4.27
N ASN A 198 -16.48 9.72 5.45
CA ASN A 198 -17.25 9.39 6.65
C ASN A 198 -18.28 10.46 7.03
N GLN A 199 -17.97 11.74 6.81
CA GLN A 199 -18.82 12.87 7.18
C GLN A 199 -19.00 13.83 6.00
N LEU A 200 -20.22 14.34 5.83
CA LEU A 200 -20.50 15.43 4.90
C LEU A 200 -19.78 16.72 5.33
N PRO A 201 -19.43 17.60 4.37
CA PRO A 201 -18.89 18.94 4.62
C PRO A 201 -19.94 19.93 5.16
N LEU A 202 -20.83 19.50 6.06
CA LEU A 202 -21.97 20.30 6.55
C LEU A 202 -21.95 20.43 8.08
N LYS A 203 -22.49 21.56 8.56
CA LYS A 203 -22.94 21.78 9.93
C LYS A 203 -24.46 21.62 9.95
N ALA A 204 -24.97 20.79 10.84
CA ALA A 204 -26.41 20.56 11.03
C ALA A 204 -26.80 20.93 12.47
N LYS A 205 -27.93 21.63 12.63
CA LYS A 205 -28.52 21.96 13.92
C LYS A 205 -30.03 21.77 13.87
N ARG A 206 -30.63 21.23 14.92
CA ARG A 206 -32.09 21.27 15.10
C ARG A 206 -32.52 22.74 15.21
N ARG A 207 -33.68 23.09 14.64
CA ARG A 207 -34.27 24.43 14.84
C ARG A 207 -34.83 24.55 16.25
N GLU A 208 -34.90 25.78 16.76
CA GLU A 208 -35.38 26.09 18.12
C GLU A 208 -36.86 25.75 18.32
N ASP A 209 -37.65 25.77 17.24
CA ASP A 209 -39.05 25.33 17.19
C ASP A 209 -39.23 23.79 17.21
N ASN A 210 -38.13 23.03 17.17
CA ASN A 210 -38.06 21.59 16.93
C ASN A 210 -38.70 21.11 15.60
N GLN A 211 -39.13 22.00 14.71
CA GLN A 211 -39.76 21.71 13.42
C GLN A 211 -38.71 21.68 12.30
N GLY A 212 -37.88 20.62 12.33
CA GLY A 212 -36.85 20.35 11.35
C GLY A 212 -35.50 20.98 11.64
N TRP A 213 -34.73 21.23 10.57
CA TRP A 213 -33.28 21.39 10.62
C TRP A 213 -32.78 22.67 9.94
N ASN A 214 -31.63 23.16 10.41
CA ASN A 214 -30.83 24.19 9.76
C ASN A 214 -29.48 23.59 9.35
N PHE A 215 -29.13 23.77 8.07
CA PHE A 215 -27.91 23.24 7.47
C PHE A 215 -27.09 24.40 6.88
N SER A 216 -25.79 24.40 7.17
CA SER A 216 -24.82 25.29 6.53
C SER A 216 -23.61 24.49 6.08
N TRP A 217 -22.85 25.04 5.13
CA TRP A 217 -21.54 24.51 4.81
C TRP A 217 -20.62 24.52 6.04
N ASN A 218 -19.76 23.50 6.14
CA ASN A 218 -18.64 23.49 7.06
C ASN A 218 -17.41 24.07 6.37
N GLU A 219 -17.24 25.38 6.54
CA GLU A 219 -16.02 26.16 6.31
C GLU A 219 -14.71 25.35 6.40
N ASP A 220 -14.56 24.68 7.53
CA ASP A 220 -13.32 24.01 7.96
C ASP A 220 -13.14 22.61 7.36
N SER A 221 -14.05 22.18 6.47
CA SER A 221 -13.96 20.89 5.80
C SER A 221 -12.96 20.93 4.65
N LEU A 222 -11.89 20.15 4.78
CA LEU A 222 -10.98 19.84 3.67
C LEU A 222 -11.72 19.32 2.43
N LEU A 223 -12.82 18.58 2.62
CA LEU A 223 -13.64 18.04 1.53
C LEU A 223 -14.45 19.11 0.79
N LEU A 224 -14.72 20.26 1.43
CA LEU A 224 -15.31 21.40 0.74
C LEU A 224 -14.23 22.14 -0.06
N GLN A 225 -13.14 22.48 0.62
CA GLN A 225 -12.02 23.27 0.09
C GLN A 225 -11.26 22.57 -1.07
N LEU A 226 -11.37 21.25 -1.21
CA LEU A 226 -10.77 20.55 -2.35
C LEU A 226 -11.44 20.88 -3.69
N LYS A 227 -12.68 21.40 -3.66
CA LYS A 227 -13.42 21.79 -4.87
C LYS A 227 -12.66 22.83 -5.68
N ASP A 228 -11.97 23.75 -5.02
CA ASP A 228 -11.29 24.89 -5.63
C ASP A 228 -10.05 24.51 -6.49
N GLY A 229 -9.66 23.24 -6.47
CA GLY A 229 -8.66 22.67 -7.37
C GLY A 229 -9.23 21.88 -8.56
N LEU A 230 -10.52 21.56 -8.55
CA LEU A 230 -11.23 20.89 -9.64
C LEU A 230 -11.63 21.93 -10.73
N PRO A 231 -11.98 21.50 -11.95
CA PRO A 231 -12.50 22.41 -12.98
C PRO A 231 -13.78 23.13 -12.51
N GLU A 232 -13.99 24.39 -12.92
CA GLU A 232 -15.14 25.19 -12.47
C GLU A 232 -16.48 24.62 -12.96
N GLU A 233 -16.44 23.98 -14.13
CA GLU A 233 -17.55 23.30 -14.82
C GLU A 233 -17.85 21.88 -14.28
N MET A 234 -16.98 21.30 -13.46
CA MET A 234 -17.15 19.94 -12.93
C MET A 234 -18.19 19.94 -11.80
N GLU A 235 -19.30 19.20 -11.97
CA GLU A 235 -20.27 19.00 -10.89
C GLU A 235 -19.62 18.15 -9.78
N VAL A 236 -19.69 18.63 -8.54
CA VAL A 236 -19.17 17.93 -7.36
C VAL A 236 -20.32 17.54 -6.45
N LEU A 237 -20.40 16.23 -6.17
CA LEU A 237 -21.39 15.60 -5.31
C LEU A 237 -20.68 15.03 -4.07
N TYR A 238 -21.32 15.13 -2.90
CA TYR A 238 -20.77 14.67 -1.63
C TYR A 238 -21.61 13.55 -1.02
N VAL A 239 -21.01 12.41 -0.71
CA VAL A 239 -21.66 11.30 -0.01
C VAL A 239 -21.01 11.13 1.37
N GLY A 240 -21.81 11.21 2.45
CA GLY A 240 -21.29 11.28 3.81
C GLY A 240 -22.35 11.12 4.90
N SER A 241 -21.96 10.78 6.14
CA SER A 241 -22.89 10.86 7.28
C SER A 241 -22.99 12.29 7.83
N LEU A 242 -24.10 12.63 8.49
CA LEU A 242 -24.21 13.85 9.29
C LEU A 242 -23.58 13.66 10.68
N ARG A 243 -23.29 14.77 11.39
CA ARG A 243 -22.80 14.77 12.78
C ARG A 243 -23.92 14.76 13.84
N VAL A 244 -25.16 14.57 13.39
CA VAL A 244 -26.39 14.57 14.18
C VAL A 244 -27.20 13.35 13.78
N ASP A 245 -27.99 12.83 14.72
CA ASP A 245 -28.97 11.80 14.41
C ASP A 245 -30.23 12.45 13.82
N ILE A 246 -30.80 11.83 12.77
CA ILE A 246 -32.00 12.31 12.07
C ILE A 246 -33.05 11.21 12.19
N ASP A 247 -34.22 11.55 12.71
CA ASP A 247 -35.33 10.60 12.87
C ASP A 247 -35.68 9.97 11.51
N PRO A 248 -35.87 8.64 11.40
CA PRO A 248 -36.26 7.97 10.16
C PRO A 248 -37.44 8.62 9.42
N ALA A 249 -38.39 9.26 10.12
CA ALA A 249 -39.50 9.96 9.50
C ALA A 249 -39.11 11.27 8.78
N GLU A 250 -37.95 11.85 9.10
CA GLU A 250 -37.42 13.09 8.50
C GLU A 250 -36.33 12.82 7.44
N GLN A 251 -35.85 11.58 7.32
CA GLN A 251 -34.67 11.24 6.52
C GLN A 251 -34.83 11.48 5.01
N ASP A 252 -36.01 11.24 4.45
CA ASP A 252 -36.27 11.46 3.01
C ASP A 252 -36.30 12.97 2.67
N ASP A 253 -37.02 13.77 3.46
CA ASP A 253 -37.10 15.23 3.31
C ASP A 253 -35.71 15.89 3.48
N VAL A 254 -34.93 15.43 4.47
CA VAL A 254 -33.55 15.90 4.67
C VAL A 254 -32.66 15.47 3.50
N SER A 255 -32.80 14.25 2.97
CA SER A 255 -32.04 13.79 1.81
C SER A 255 -32.28 14.65 0.58
N GLN A 256 -33.55 14.91 0.25
CA GLN A 256 -33.93 15.72 -0.91
C GLN A 256 -33.44 17.16 -0.75
N TYR A 257 -33.64 17.77 0.42
CA TYR A 257 -33.17 19.13 0.70
C TYR A 257 -31.65 19.27 0.58
N LEU A 258 -30.89 18.29 1.09
CA LEU A 258 -29.42 18.30 1.01
C LEU A 258 -28.89 18.06 -0.40
N LEU A 259 -29.56 17.23 -1.20
CA LEU A 259 -29.21 17.04 -2.61
C LEU A 259 -29.46 18.31 -3.41
N ASP A 260 -30.64 18.93 -3.28
CA ASP A 260 -31.04 20.09 -4.07
C ASP A 260 -30.26 21.37 -3.70
N LYS A 261 -29.97 21.59 -2.41
CA LYS A 261 -29.31 22.81 -1.93
C LYS A 261 -27.80 22.70 -1.78
N PHE A 262 -27.28 21.50 -1.47
CA PHE A 262 -25.88 21.29 -1.13
C PHE A 262 -25.19 20.22 -1.99
N LYS A 263 -25.87 19.57 -2.95
CA LYS A 263 -25.33 18.44 -3.72
C LYS A 263 -24.79 17.32 -2.79
N CYS A 264 -25.41 17.17 -1.63
CA CYS A 264 -24.98 16.29 -0.56
C CYS A 264 -25.99 15.15 -0.37
N VAL A 265 -25.53 13.90 -0.44
CA VAL A 265 -26.33 12.69 -0.18
C VAL A 265 -25.98 12.16 1.22
N PRO A 266 -26.91 12.22 2.19
CA PRO A 266 -26.65 11.73 3.54
C PRO A 266 -26.71 10.20 3.62
N THR A 267 -25.68 9.60 4.21
CA THR A 267 -25.67 8.21 4.64
C THR A 267 -26.13 8.14 6.10
N PHE A 268 -27.38 7.78 6.34
CA PHE A 268 -27.87 7.51 7.68
C PHE A 268 -27.40 6.13 8.13
N LEU A 269 -26.65 6.08 9.23
CA LEU A 269 -26.16 4.85 9.84
C LEU A 269 -26.98 4.56 11.11
N PRO A 270 -27.58 3.36 11.25
CA PRO A 270 -28.24 2.98 12.49
C PRO A 270 -27.31 3.14 13.70
N ALA A 271 -27.84 3.59 14.84
CA ALA A 271 -27.01 3.98 15.98
C ALA A 271 -26.09 2.87 16.51
N ASP A 272 -26.53 1.60 16.45
CA ASP A 272 -25.72 0.45 16.86
C ASP A 272 -24.58 0.15 15.85
N VAL A 273 -24.87 0.29 14.54
CA VAL A 273 -23.89 0.19 13.46
C VAL A 273 -22.89 1.32 13.59
N LEU A 274 -23.33 2.57 13.75
CA LEU A 274 -22.47 3.75 13.91
C LEU A 274 -21.52 3.59 15.11
N ALA A 275 -22.02 3.16 16.27
CA ALA A 275 -21.19 2.94 17.45
C ALA A 275 -20.12 1.85 17.22
N LYS A 276 -20.48 0.71 16.63
CA LYS A 276 -19.55 -0.39 16.34
C LYS A 276 -18.56 -0.07 15.22
N PHE A 277 -19.01 0.65 14.19
CA PHE A 277 -18.20 1.09 13.05
C PHE A 277 -17.20 2.18 13.44
N TYR A 278 -17.69 3.28 14.02
CA TYR A 278 -16.91 4.48 14.25
C TYR A 278 -16.12 4.41 15.57
N ASP A 279 -16.81 4.40 16.71
CA ASP A 279 -16.13 4.33 18.02
C ASP A 279 -15.44 2.96 18.23
N GLY A 280 -16.05 1.86 17.74
CA GLY A 280 -15.46 0.52 17.77
C GLY A 280 -14.31 0.33 16.78
N PHE A 281 -14.60 -0.03 15.53
CA PHE A 281 -13.58 -0.44 14.58
C PHE A 281 -12.62 0.70 14.19
N CYS A 282 -13.16 1.86 13.80
CA CYS A 282 -12.34 2.98 13.34
C CYS A 282 -11.49 3.57 14.47
N LYS A 283 -12.06 3.89 15.64
CA LYS A 283 -11.35 4.58 16.74
C LYS A 283 -10.63 3.67 17.74
N ARG A 284 -11.04 2.41 17.93
CA ARG A 284 -10.37 1.49 18.87
C ARG A 284 -9.53 0.40 18.21
N GLN A 285 -9.65 0.14 16.90
CA GLN A 285 -8.77 -0.78 16.17
C GLN A 285 -7.89 -0.05 15.14
N LEU A 286 -8.47 0.54 14.09
CA LEU A 286 -7.69 1.12 12.98
C LEU A 286 -6.82 2.31 13.39
N TRP A 287 -7.40 3.29 14.09
CA TRP A 287 -6.71 4.51 14.49
C TRP A 287 -5.47 4.23 15.37
N PRO A 288 -5.57 3.43 16.47
CA PRO A 288 -4.40 2.98 17.24
C PRO A 288 -3.33 2.28 16.41
N LEU A 289 -3.74 1.31 15.59
CA LEU A 289 -2.83 0.50 14.78
C LEU A 289 -2.04 1.37 13.79
N PHE A 290 -2.70 2.31 13.12
CA PHE A 290 -2.07 3.18 12.12
C PHE A 290 -1.12 4.19 12.78
N HIS A 291 -1.35 4.51 14.06
CA HIS A 291 -0.48 5.34 14.89
C HIS A 291 0.50 4.52 15.76
N TYR A 292 0.75 3.26 15.39
CA TYR A 292 1.78 2.37 15.99
C TYR A 292 1.50 1.94 17.44
N MET A 293 0.29 2.11 17.96
CA MET A 293 -0.12 1.51 19.23
C MET A 293 -0.61 0.07 19.02
N LEU A 294 0.14 -0.90 19.54
CA LEU A 294 -0.26 -2.29 19.58
C LEU A 294 -1.12 -2.60 20.82
N PRO A 295 -2.01 -3.62 20.75
CA PRO A 295 -2.75 -4.11 21.90
C PRO A 295 -1.83 -4.91 22.84
N PHE A 296 -1.24 -4.25 23.84
CA PHE A 296 -0.25 -4.87 24.75
C PHE A 296 -0.85 -5.62 25.97
N SER A 297 -2.13 -5.41 26.31
CA SER A 297 -2.77 -6.00 27.50
C SER A 297 -3.98 -6.86 27.16
N THR A 298 -4.10 -8.01 27.82
CA THR A 298 -5.27 -8.91 27.76
C THR A 298 -6.47 -8.42 28.56
N ALA A 299 -6.25 -7.53 29.54
CA ALA A 299 -7.30 -6.95 30.38
C ALA A 299 -8.07 -5.83 29.66
N ASN A 300 -7.44 -5.16 28.69
CA ASN A 300 -8.05 -4.06 27.96
C ASN A 300 -8.80 -4.58 26.71
N SER A 301 -9.80 -3.83 26.27
CA SER A 301 -10.79 -4.21 25.24
C SER A 301 -10.26 -4.32 23.79
N HIS A 302 -8.96 -4.55 23.60
CA HIS A 302 -8.28 -4.50 22.30
C HIS A 302 -8.12 -5.86 21.59
N ARG A 303 -8.82 -6.91 22.06
CA ARG A 303 -8.95 -8.13 21.24
C ARG A 303 -9.74 -7.81 19.98
N PHE A 304 -9.36 -8.40 18.85
CA PHE A 304 -10.10 -8.23 17.60
C PHE A 304 -11.52 -8.79 17.77
N ASP A 305 -12.50 -7.90 17.79
CA ASP A 305 -13.91 -8.24 17.78
C ASP A 305 -14.41 -8.26 16.33
N ARG A 306 -14.87 -9.44 15.90
CA ARG A 306 -15.39 -9.67 14.56
C ARG A 306 -16.69 -8.87 14.30
N SER A 307 -17.51 -8.62 15.32
CA SER A 307 -18.76 -7.86 15.16
C SER A 307 -18.49 -6.39 14.80
N LEU A 308 -17.36 -5.84 15.24
CA LEU A 308 -16.92 -4.49 14.86
C LEU A 308 -16.47 -4.44 13.39
N TRP A 309 -15.80 -5.48 12.90
CA TRP A 309 -15.48 -5.63 11.48
C TRP A 309 -16.75 -5.80 10.63
N GLU A 310 -17.71 -6.62 11.07
CA GLU A 310 -18.98 -6.83 10.37
C GLU A 310 -19.79 -5.52 10.31
N ALA A 311 -19.79 -4.72 11.39
CA ALA A 311 -20.37 -3.37 11.38
C ALA A 311 -19.62 -2.40 10.45
N TYR A 312 -18.28 -2.47 10.37
CA TYR A 312 -17.49 -1.66 9.44
C TYR A 312 -17.79 -1.99 7.97
N VAL A 313 -17.89 -3.28 7.64
CA VAL A 313 -18.28 -3.77 6.32
C VAL A 313 -19.73 -3.38 5.99
N LEU A 314 -20.65 -3.46 6.96
CA LEU A 314 -22.05 -3.02 6.80
C LEU A 314 -22.16 -1.51 6.58
N ALA A 315 -21.47 -0.69 7.37
CA ALA A 315 -21.45 0.76 7.16
C ALA A 315 -20.95 1.11 5.75
N ASN A 316 -19.84 0.50 5.31
CA ASN A 316 -19.31 0.67 3.94
C ASN A 316 -20.32 0.22 2.86
N LYS A 317 -21.13 -0.82 3.11
CA LYS A 317 -22.23 -1.25 2.23
C LYS A 317 -23.36 -0.21 2.16
N LEU A 318 -23.67 0.47 3.27
CA LEU A 318 -24.65 1.58 3.30
C LEU A 318 -24.13 2.81 2.52
N PHE A 319 -22.84 3.18 2.67
CA PHE A 319 -22.21 4.20 1.84
C PHE A 319 -22.25 3.84 0.35
N PHE A 320 -21.96 2.58 -0.01
CA PHE A 320 -22.08 2.11 -1.39
C PHE A 320 -23.49 2.25 -1.95
N GLN A 321 -24.54 1.97 -1.17
CA GLN A 321 -25.93 2.17 -1.61
C GLN A 321 -26.20 3.64 -1.96
N LYS A 322 -25.71 4.59 -1.14
CA LYS A 322 -25.84 6.03 -1.42
C LYS A 322 -25.04 6.51 -2.63
N VAL A 323 -23.90 5.87 -2.95
CA VAL A 323 -23.20 6.12 -4.22
C VAL A 323 -24.01 5.61 -5.43
N VAL A 324 -24.62 4.42 -5.31
CA VAL A 324 -25.43 3.81 -6.38
C VAL A 324 -26.68 4.64 -6.73
N GLU A 325 -27.21 5.42 -5.80
CA GLU A 325 -28.37 6.30 -6.02
C GLU A 325 -28.10 7.46 -7.00
N ILE A 326 -26.84 7.89 -7.18
CA ILE A 326 -26.49 9.11 -7.96
C ILE A 326 -25.49 8.90 -9.10
N ILE A 327 -24.83 7.76 -9.17
CA ILE A 327 -23.71 7.49 -10.08
C ILE A 327 -24.15 7.28 -11.55
N ASN A 328 -23.47 7.95 -12.46
CA ASN A 328 -23.34 7.59 -13.86
C ASN A 328 -21.97 6.89 -14.07
N PRO A 329 -21.92 5.55 -14.22
CA PRO A 329 -20.69 4.77 -14.08
C PRO A 329 -19.69 4.89 -15.24
N GLU A 330 -20.09 5.40 -16.40
CA GLU A 330 -19.18 5.61 -17.54
C GLU A 330 -18.43 6.96 -17.43
N ASP A 331 -19.10 7.99 -16.90
CA ASP A 331 -18.59 9.37 -16.87
C ASP A 331 -18.04 9.78 -15.48
N ASP A 332 -18.64 9.34 -14.38
CA ASP A 332 -18.30 9.87 -13.06
C ASP A 332 -16.94 9.40 -12.53
N PHE A 333 -16.21 10.33 -11.92
CA PHE A 333 -15.08 10.05 -11.03
C PHE A 333 -15.59 9.86 -9.60
N ILE A 334 -15.10 8.84 -8.89
CA ILE A 334 -15.37 8.65 -7.46
C ILE A 334 -14.06 8.78 -6.68
N TRP A 335 -14.03 9.68 -5.71
CA TRP A 335 -12.90 9.85 -4.81
C TRP A 335 -13.29 9.50 -3.37
N VAL A 336 -12.81 8.35 -2.90
CA VAL A 336 -13.05 7.84 -1.55
C VAL A 336 -11.96 8.32 -0.58
N HIS A 337 -12.36 8.80 0.60
CA HIS A 337 -11.44 9.34 1.60
C HIS A 337 -11.39 8.54 2.91
N ASP A 338 -10.15 8.29 3.32
CA ASP A 338 -9.69 7.92 4.66
C ASP A 338 -10.03 6.51 5.18
N TYR A 339 -9.41 6.14 6.31
CA TYR A 339 -9.46 4.78 6.90
C TYR A 339 -10.86 4.27 7.23
N HIS A 340 -11.86 5.15 7.30
CA HIS A 340 -13.27 4.80 7.52
C HIS A 340 -13.86 3.99 6.35
N LEU A 341 -13.35 4.19 5.12
CA LEU A 341 -13.97 3.68 3.89
C LEU A 341 -13.04 2.81 3.03
N MET A 342 -12.07 2.12 3.65
CA MET A 342 -11.05 1.34 2.92
C MET A 342 -11.62 0.12 2.18
N VAL A 343 -12.82 -0.35 2.55
CA VAL A 343 -13.48 -1.50 1.89
C VAL A 343 -14.55 -1.09 0.87
N LEU A 344 -14.94 0.19 0.84
CA LEU A 344 -15.88 0.75 -0.13
C LEU A 344 -15.45 0.49 -1.60
N PRO A 345 -14.15 0.59 -1.99
CA PRO A 345 -13.73 0.34 -3.37
C PRO A 345 -14.12 -1.05 -3.91
N THR A 346 -14.14 -2.10 -3.07
CA THR A 346 -14.60 -3.43 -3.48
C THR A 346 -16.08 -3.43 -3.86
N PHE A 347 -16.92 -2.77 -3.04
CA PHE A 347 -18.36 -2.72 -3.29
C PHE A 347 -18.69 -1.99 -4.59
N ILE A 348 -18.05 -0.83 -4.79
CA ILE A 348 -18.14 -0.03 -6.02
C ILE A 348 -17.70 -0.87 -7.22
N ARG A 349 -16.47 -1.39 -7.20
CA ARG A 349 -15.87 -2.10 -8.35
C ARG A 349 -16.61 -3.38 -8.71
N ARG A 350 -17.21 -4.06 -7.73
CA ARG A 350 -18.03 -5.26 -7.95
C ARG A 350 -19.32 -4.97 -8.72
N ARG A 351 -19.87 -3.76 -8.62
CA ARG A 351 -21.05 -3.34 -9.40
C ARG A 351 -20.66 -2.66 -10.71
N PHE A 352 -19.58 -1.88 -10.71
CA PHE A 352 -19.10 -1.10 -11.84
C PHE A 352 -17.61 -1.38 -12.05
N ASN A 353 -17.29 -2.35 -12.91
CA ASN A 353 -15.91 -2.80 -13.17
C ASN A 353 -15.01 -1.69 -13.78
N ARG A 354 -15.57 -0.78 -14.58
CA ARG A 354 -14.82 0.24 -15.35
C ARG A 354 -14.83 1.67 -14.76
N VAL A 355 -15.56 1.90 -13.66
CA VAL A 355 -15.70 3.22 -13.03
C VAL A 355 -14.34 3.84 -12.67
N LYS A 356 -14.21 5.16 -12.83
CA LYS A 356 -13.00 5.93 -12.51
C LYS A 356 -12.91 6.08 -10.98
N LEU A 357 -12.03 5.37 -10.27
CA LEU A 357 -12.07 5.28 -8.79
C LEU A 357 -10.71 5.57 -8.11
N GLY A 358 -10.68 6.63 -7.31
CA GLY A 358 -9.54 7.03 -6.50
C GLY A 358 -9.79 6.83 -5.00
N PHE A 359 -8.72 6.54 -4.26
CA PHE A 359 -8.72 6.51 -2.79
C PHE A 359 -7.61 7.42 -2.25
N PHE A 360 -7.85 8.13 -1.14
CA PHE A 360 -6.80 8.88 -0.44
C PHE A 360 -6.83 8.64 1.07
N LEU A 361 -5.69 8.24 1.65
CA LEU A 361 -5.54 8.04 3.10
C LEU A 361 -4.95 9.29 3.77
N HIS A 362 -5.70 9.87 4.72
CA HIS A 362 -5.25 11.03 5.49
C HIS A 362 -4.50 10.65 6.79
N SER A 363 -4.76 9.44 7.30
CA SER A 363 -4.00 8.81 8.39
C SER A 363 -2.62 8.30 7.93
N PRO A 364 -1.63 8.07 8.82
CA PRO A 364 -0.43 7.30 8.47
C PRO A 364 -0.79 5.90 7.97
N PHE A 365 0.05 5.32 7.11
CA PHE A 365 0.01 3.87 6.85
C PHE A 365 1.15 3.19 7.62
N PRO A 366 0.87 2.23 8.51
CA PRO A 366 1.87 1.66 9.41
C PRO A 366 2.77 0.64 8.70
N SER A 367 3.95 0.39 9.28
CA SER A 367 4.88 -0.61 8.74
C SER A 367 4.27 -2.01 8.72
N SER A 368 4.77 -2.88 7.83
CA SER A 368 4.27 -4.25 7.67
C SER A 368 4.38 -5.10 8.93
N GLU A 369 5.28 -4.79 9.86
CA GLU A 369 5.38 -5.45 11.17
C GLU A 369 4.22 -5.09 12.11
N ILE A 370 3.71 -3.85 12.01
CA ILE A 370 2.54 -3.40 12.77
C ILE A 370 1.27 -3.84 12.04
N TYR A 371 1.16 -3.55 10.74
CA TYR A 371 -0.02 -3.86 9.93
C TYR A 371 -0.37 -5.35 9.92
N ARG A 372 0.63 -6.26 9.99
CA ARG A 372 0.37 -7.71 10.04
C ARG A 372 -0.35 -8.20 11.30
N THR A 373 -0.41 -7.39 12.35
CA THR A 373 -1.15 -7.71 13.58
C THR A 373 -2.68 -7.60 13.39
N LEU A 374 -3.14 -6.85 12.38
CA LEU A 374 -4.56 -6.78 12.02
C LEU A 374 -5.03 -8.11 11.43
N PRO A 375 -6.10 -8.74 11.95
CA PRO A 375 -6.59 -10.00 11.39
C PRO A 375 -7.16 -9.87 9.97
N VAL A 376 -7.86 -8.77 9.67
CA VAL A 376 -8.50 -8.47 8.37
C VAL A 376 -7.62 -7.67 7.40
N ARG A 377 -6.30 -7.82 7.57
CA ARG A 377 -5.27 -7.08 6.81
C ARG A 377 -5.33 -7.32 5.30
N GLU A 378 -5.65 -8.54 4.88
CA GLU A 378 -5.67 -8.92 3.47
C GLU A 378 -6.92 -8.39 2.77
N GLU A 379 -8.07 -8.45 3.44
CA GLU A 379 -9.34 -7.94 2.95
C GLU A 379 -9.26 -6.44 2.68
N ILE A 380 -8.65 -5.68 3.60
CA ILE A 380 -8.44 -4.24 3.45
C ILE A 380 -7.43 -3.93 2.32
N LEU A 381 -6.32 -4.67 2.19
CA LEU A 381 -5.38 -4.45 1.08
C LEU A 381 -6.02 -4.77 -0.28
N LYS A 382 -6.66 -5.94 -0.41
CA LYS A 382 -7.37 -6.36 -1.64
C LYS A 382 -8.48 -5.37 -1.99
N ALA A 383 -9.15 -4.80 -1.00
CA ALA A 383 -10.14 -3.76 -1.23
C ALA A 383 -9.52 -2.46 -1.77
N LEU A 384 -8.47 -1.94 -1.14
CA LEU A 384 -7.78 -0.75 -1.67
C LEU A 384 -7.28 -0.96 -3.10
N LEU A 385 -6.79 -2.16 -3.44
CA LEU A 385 -6.33 -2.55 -4.79
C LEU A 385 -7.46 -2.66 -5.85
N ASN A 386 -8.73 -2.48 -5.47
CA ASN A 386 -9.82 -2.24 -6.42
C ASN A 386 -9.93 -0.77 -6.87
N SER A 387 -9.15 0.15 -6.29
CA SER A 387 -8.98 1.54 -6.78
C SER A 387 -8.03 1.59 -7.99
N ASP A 388 -8.04 2.68 -8.75
CA ASP A 388 -7.12 2.94 -9.86
C ASP A 388 -5.93 3.80 -9.42
N ILE A 389 -6.18 4.68 -8.45
CA ILE A 389 -5.17 5.52 -7.81
C ILE A 389 -5.35 5.51 -6.28
N ILE A 390 -4.24 5.38 -5.55
CA ILE A 390 -4.19 5.40 -4.08
C ILE A 390 -3.22 6.50 -3.64
N GLY A 391 -3.75 7.48 -2.90
CA GLY A 391 -3.00 8.63 -2.40
C GLY A 391 -2.58 8.50 -0.93
N PHE A 392 -1.37 8.97 -0.64
CA PHE A 392 -0.82 9.10 0.71
C PHE A 392 -0.12 10.45 0.88
N HIS A 393 -0.04 10.98 2.10
CA HIS A 393 0.67 12.24 2.38
C HIS A 393 2.19 12.17 2.21
N THR A 394 2.83 11.04 2.51
CA THR A 394 4.29 10.91 2.52
C THR A 394 4.76 9.66 1.79
N PHE A 395 6.01 9.70 1.30
CA PHE A 395 6.66 8.53 0.69
C PHE A 395 6.76 7.36 1.67
N ASP A 396 6.94 7.60 2.98
CA ASP A 396 7.02 6.52 3.96
C ASP A 396 5.70 5.76 4.12
N TYR A 397 4.56 6.44 4.11
CA TYR A 397 3.25 5.78 4.17
C TYR A 397 3.00 4.95 2.91
N ALA A 398 3.27 5.51 1.72
CA ALA A 398 3.18 4.79 0.45
C ALA A 398 4.13 3.58 0.40
N ARG A 399 5.39 3.74 0.82
CA ARG A 399 6.39 2.67 0.93
C ARG A 399 5.95 1.57 1.90
N HIS A 400 5.29 1.92 2.99
CA HIS A 400 4.75 0.95 3.94
C HIS A 400 3.55 0.18 3.38
N PHE A 401 2.63 0.84 2.66
CA PHE A 401 1.55 0.18 1.92
C PHE A 401 2.10 -0.80 0.86
N LEU A 402 3.05 -0.35 0.03
CA LEU A 402 3.72 -1.18 -0.97
C LEU A 402 4.45 -2.37 -0.34
N SER A 403 5.13 -2.17 0.80
CA SER A 403 5.76 -3.26 1.55
C SER A 403 4.74 -4.27 2.12
N CYS A 404 3.51 -3.85 2.42
CA CYS A 404 2.46 -4.76 2.86
C CYS A 404 1.90 -5.56 1.67
N CYS A 405 1.66 -4.92 0.52
CA CYS A 405 1.24 -5.60 -0.70
C CYS A 405 2.26 -6.67 -1.13
N SER A 406 3.56 -6.33 -1.11
CA SER A 406 4.63 -7.29 -1.42
C SER A 406 4.69 -8.46 -0.43
N ARG A 407 4.71 -8.18 0.88
CA ARG A 407 4.88 -9.24 1.90
C ARG A 407 3.65 -10.10 2.15
N MET A 408 2.44 -9.59 1.90
CA MET A 408 1.18 -10.28 2.21
C MET A 408 0.48 -10.85 0.98
N LEU A 409 0.66 -10.22 -0.19
CA LEU A 409 -0.02 -10.60 -1.43
C LEU A 409 0.97 -11.03 -2.54
N GLY A 410 2.28 -10.98 -2.30
CA GLY A 410 3.30 -11.33 -3.29
C GLY A 410 3.47 -10.30 -4.41
N LEU A 411 2.90 -9.09 -4.25
CA LEU A 411 2.81 -8.11 -5.33
C LEU A 411 4.06 -7.22 -5.41
N GLU A 412 4.68 -7.17 -6.57
CA GLU A 412 5.78 -6.24 -6.86
C GLU A 412 5.25 -4.89 -7.34
N TYR A 413 6.00 -3.82 -7.05
CA TYR A 413 5.71 -2.47 -7.54
C TYR A 413 6.84 -1.98 -8.44
N GLN A 414 6.48 -1.20 -9.45
CA GLN A 414 7.41 -0.61 -10.40
C GLN A 414 7.56 0.89 -10.11
N SER A 415 8.79 1.39 -10.24
CA SER A 415 9.09 2.82 -10.29
C SER A 415 9.57 3.14 -11.70
N LYS A 416 8.71 3.76 -12.53
CA LYS A 416 9.01 4.12 -13.92
C LYS A 416 8.91 5.63 -14.07
N ARG A 417 10.04 6.29 -14.40
CA ARG A 417 10.14 7.75 -14.65
C ARG A 417 9.54 8.65 -13.53
N GLY A 418 9.62 8.21 -12.27
CA GLY A 418 9.09 8.93 -11.11
C GLY A 418 7.64 8.60 -10.74
N TYR A 419 6.94 7.82 -11.56
CA TYR A 419 5.64 7.24 -11.23
C TYR A 419 5.83 5.90 -10.47
N LEU A 420 5.08 5.73 -9.39
CA LEU A 420 4.97 4.49 -8.64
C LEU A 420 3.67 3.79 -9.00
N GLY A 421 3.74 2.53 -9.40
CA GLY A 421 2.55 1.73 -9.69
C GLY A 421 2.71 0.27 -9.30
N LEU A 422 1.59 -0.38 -9.00
CA LEU A 422 1.53 -1.80 -8.70
C LEU A 422 0.68 -2.49 -9.76
N GLU A 423 1.17 -3.61 -10.31
CA GLU A 423 0.39 -4.42 -11.26
C GLU A 423 -0.47 -5.42 -10.48
N TYR A 424 -1.77 -5.43 -10.76
CA TYR A 424 -2.75 -6.27 -10.09
C TYR A 424 -3.77 -6.75 -11.11
N TYR A 425 -3.59 -7.99 -11.55
CA TYR A 425 -4.46 -8.66 -12.51
C TYR A 425 -4.63 -7.88 -13.83
N GLY A 426 -3.53 -7.33 -14.36
CA GLY A 426 -3.48 -6.59 -15.63
C GLY A 426 -3.91 -5.12 -15.51
N ARG A 427 -4.32 -4.69 -14.33
CA ARG A 427 -4.54 -3.28 -13.98
C ARG A 427 -3.26 -2.71 -13.35
N THR A 428 -2.99 -1.43 -13.60
CA THR A 428 -1.92 -0.69 -12.90
C THR A 428 -2.57 0.21 -11.85
N ILE A 429 -2.40 -0.08 -10.57
CA ILE A 429 -2.81 0.83 -9.50
C ILE A 429 -1.72 1.89 -9.33
N SER A 430 -2.05 3.15 -9.59
CA SER A 430 -1.20 4.31 -9.37
C SER A 430 -1.04 4.60 -7.88
N ILE A 431 0.19 4.89 -7.43
CA ILE A 431 0.45 5.33 -6.06
C ILE A 431 0.88 6.80 -6.07
N LYS A 432 0.00 7.68 -5.59
CA LYS A 432 0.25 9.11 -5.46
C LYS A 432 0.80 9.43 -4.08
N ILE A 433 1.86 10.22 -4.03
CA ILE A 433 2.39 10.80 -2.81
C ILE A 433 2.22 12.30 -2.90
N MET A 434 1.39 12.88 -2.03
CA MET A 434 1.23 14.32 -1.96
C MET A 434 0.70 14.75 -0.58
N PRO A 435 1.45 15.59 0.17
CA PRO A 435 0.91 16.22 1.36
C PRO A 435 -0.24 17.14 0.98
N VAL A 436 -1.28 17.22 1.82
CA VAL A 436 -2.38 18.16 1.61
C VAL A 436 -2.04 19.53 2.20
N GLY A 437 -2.46 20.59 1.51
CA GLY A 437 -2.28 21.97 1.93
C GLY A 437 -3.44 22.53 2.74
N ILE A 438 -3.40 23.85 2.95
CA ILE A 438 -4.50 24.66 3.52
C ILE A 438 -5.15 25.51 2.41
N HIS A 439 -6.35 26.05 2.65
CA HIS A 439 -6.96 27.03 1.75
C HIS A 439 -6.52 28.47 2.08
N MET A 440 -5.59 29.05 1.30
CA MET A 440 -4.98 30.35 1.58
C MET A 440 -5.98 31.50 1.73
N GLY A 441 -6.85 31.74 0.73
CA GLY A 441 -7.83 32.84 0.76
C GLY A 441 -8.90 32.73 1.87
N ARG A 442 -8.99 31.56 2.51
CA ARG A 442 -9.89 31.33 3.64
C ARG A 442 -9.24 31.75 4.95
N ILE A 443 -7.95 31.46 5.12
CA ILE A 443 -7.17 32.03 6.22
C ILE A 443 -7.22 33.56 6.14
N GLU A 444 -6.99 34.15 4.96
CA GLU A 444 -7.09 35.62 4.77
C GLU A 444 -8.47 36.19 5.15
N THR A 445 -9.56 35.50 4.81
CA THR A 445 -10.92 35.91 5.20
C THR A 445 -11.12 35.86 6.71
N VAL A 446 -10.68 34.78 7.39
CA VAL A 446 -10.77 34.68 8.86
C VAL A 446 -9.87 35.68 9.56
N MET A 447 -8.70 36.02 9.00
CA MET A 447 -7.83 37.07 9.53
C MET A 447 -8.52 38.44 9.54
N LYS A 448 -9.26 38.80 8.48
CA LYS A 448 -10.06 40.04 8.45
C LYS A 448 -11.10 40.07 9.57
N MET A 449 -11.82 38.96 9.77
CA MET A 449 -12.77 38.83 10.88
C MET A 449 -12.10 38.96 12.26
N ALA A 450 -10.91 38.38 12.45
CA ALA A 450 -10.16 38.46 13.71
C ALA A 450 -9.64 39.88 14.02
N ASP A 451 -9.30 40.66 12.98
CA ASP A 451 -8.97 42.08 13.09
C ASP A 451 -10.21 42.93 13.43
N GLU A 452 -11.36 42.66 12.81
CA GLU A 452 -12.65 43.30 13.10
C GLU A 452 -13.12 43.03 14.54
N GLU A 453 -13.09 41.77 15.00
CA GLU A 453 -13.40 41.37 16.37
C GLU A 453 -12.36 41.90 17.40
N CYS A 454 -11.29 42.56 16.96
CA CYS A 454 -10.22 43.12 17.79
C CYS A 454 -9.50 42.10 18.71
N LYS A 455 -9.70 40.79 18.52
CA LYS A 455 -9.17 39.72 19.40
C LYS A 455 -7.66 39.72 19.50
N ALA A 456 -6.98 40.01 18.38
CA ALA A 456 -5.51 40.16 18.38
C ALA A 456 -5.02 41.33 19.27
N ARG A 457 -5.82 42.39 19.46
CA ARG A 457 -5.47 43.51 20.34
C ARG A 457 -5.67 43.15 21.82
N GLU A 458 -6.77 42.49 22.16
CA GLU A 458 -7.05 41.98 23.51
C GLU A 458 -5.96 41.01 23.99
N LEU A 459 -5.65 39.99 23.18
CA LEU A 459 -4.60 39.01 23.51
C LEU A 459 -3.21 39.67 23.57
N LYS A 460 -2.90 40.62 22.69
CA LYS A 460 -1.63 41.37 22.75
C LYS A 460 -1.46 42.15 24.06
N GLN A 461 -2.55 42.69 24.62
CA GLN A 461 -2.53 43.35 25.92
C GLN A 461 -2.39 42.34 27.07
N GLN A 462 -3.12 41.22 27.01
CA GLN A 462 -3.02 40.14 28.01
C GLN A 462 -1.59 39.56 28.13
N PHE A 463 -0.89 39.48 27.00
CA PHE A 463 0.47 38.93 26.88
C PHE A 463 1.57 39.98 26.74
N GLU A 464 1.31 41.23 27.15
CA GLU A 464 2.31 42.29 27.10
C GLU A 464 3.58 41.91 27.90
N GLY A 465 4.75 42.11 27.29
CA GLY A 465 6.05 41.72 27.83
C GLY A 465 6.36 40.21 27.86
N LYS A 466 5.44 39.36 27.38
CA LYS A 466 5.56 37.89 27.42
C LYS A 466 5.83 37.31 26.02
N THR A 467 6.51 36.18 25.96
CA THR A 467 6.78 35.41 24.74
C THR A 467 5.83 34.21 24.67
N ILE A 468 4.93 34.20 23.69
CA ILE A 468 3.92 33.16 23.53
C ILE A 468 4.49 31.98 22.72
N LEU A 469 4.47 30.80 23.34
CA LEU A 469 4.58 29.49 22.71
C LEU A 469 3.17 28.92 22.56
N LEU A 470 2.85 28.34 21.41
CA LEU A 470 1.47 27.90 21.11
C LEU A 470 1.40 26.42 20.72
N GLY A 471 0.49 25.70 21.35
CA GLY A 471 0.02 24.39 20.93
C GLY A 471 -1.47 24.42 20.57
N VAL A 472 -1.85 23.79 19.47
CA VAL A 472 -3.25 23.60 19.07
C VAL A 472 -3.39 22.16 18.58
N ASP A 473 -4.02 21.33 19.40
CA ASP A 473 -4.13 19.89 19.19
C ASP A 473 -5.55 19.41 19.53
N ASP A 474 -5.96 18.28 18.98
CA ASP A 474 -7.18 17.60 19.43
C ASP A 474 -6.87 16.77 20.68
N MET A 475 -7.85 16.55 21.56
CA MET A 475 -7.68 15.61 22.67
C MET A 475 -7.57 14.18 22.14
N ASP A 476 -6.33 13.74 21.94
CA ASP A 476 -5.95 12.43 21.42
C ASP A 476 -4.55 12.04 21.90
N ILE A 477 -4.40 10.76 22.25
CA ILE A 477 -3.19 10.17 22.86
C ILE A 477 -1.95 10.36 21.97
N PHE A 478 -2.14 10.39 20.64
CA PHE A 478 -1.04 10.51 19.68
C PHE A 478 -0.53 11.94 19.49
N LYS A 479 -1.22 12.96 20.04
CA LYS A 479 -0.82 14.36 19.93
C LYS A 479 0.29 14.77 20.88
N GLY A 480 0.63 13.94 21.87
CA GLY A 480 1.79 14.16 22.73
C GLY A 480 1.71 15.47 23.52
N ILE A 481 0.51 15.86 23.95
CA ILE A 481 0.26 17.13 24.65
C ILE A 481 1.04 17.18 25.97
N ASN A 482 1.03 16.09 26.76
CA ASN A 482 1.81 16.08 28.01
C ASN A 482 3.33 16.15 27.78
N LEU A 483 3.85 15.53 26.71
CA LEU A 483 5.29 15.65 26.35
C LEU A 483 5.68 17.12 26.09
N LYS A 484 4.78 17.93 25.55
CA LYS A 484 4.96 19.38 25.34
C LYS A 484 5.01 20.16 26.66
N ILE A 485 4.12 19.80 27.58
CA ILE A 485 4.00 20.41 28.91
C ILE A 485 5.25 20.10 29.75
N LEU A 486 5.72 18.85 29.72
CA LEU A 486 6.98 18.43 30.35
C LEU A 486 8.20 19.11 29.70
N ALA A 487 8.20 19.34 28.38
CA ALA A 487 9.26 20.10 27.72
C ALA A 487 9.26 21.59 28.13
N MET A 488 8.09 22.19 28.34
CA MET A 488 7.98 23.55 28.91
C MET A 488 8.55 23.62 30.33
N GLU A 489 8.22 22.66 31.19
CA GLU A 489 8.81 22.55 32.53
C GLU A 489 10.34 22.46 32.48
N GLN A 490 10.86 21.53 31.68
CA GLN A 490 12.30 21.32 31.56
C GLN A 490 13.01 22.56 30.98
N MET A 491 12.38 23.28 30.04
CA MET A 491 12.89 24.54 29.51
C MET A 491 12.96 25.62 30.60
N LEU A 492 11.92 25.78 31.42
CA LEU A 492 11.89 26.76 32.53
C LEU A 492 12.90 26.42 33.64
N LYS A 493 13.19 25.13 33.83
CA LYS A 493 14.20 24.62 34.78
C LYS A 493 15.63 24.86 34.28
N GLN A 494 15.92 24.54 33.02
CA GLN A 494 17.25 24.69 32.41
C GLN A 494 17.59 26.13 32.06
N HIS A 495 16.58 26.95 31.70
CA HIS A 495 16.74 28.35 31.30
C HIS A 495 15.92 29.29 32.20
N PRO A 496 16.33 29.53 33.47
CA PRO A 496 15.58 30.38 34.40
C PRO A 496 15.30 31.79 33.89
N LYS A 497 16.08 32.29 32.93
CA LYS A 497 15.85 33.54 32.20
C LYS A 497 14.43 33.66 31.61
N TRP A 498 13.76 32.54 31.30
CA TRP A 498 12.42 32.52 30.71
C TRP A 498 11.28 32.49 31.74
N GLN A 499 11.56 32.24 33.02
CA GLN A 499 10.56 32.31 34.08
C GLN A 499 10.02 33.74 34.21
N GLY A 500 8.70 33.89 34.24
CA GLY A 500 8.04 35.20 34.20
C GLY A 500 7.92 35.83 32.80
N ARG A 501 8.51 35.21 31.76
CA ARG A 501 8.54 35.76 30.38
C ARG A 501 7.94 34.84 29.34
N ALA A 502 8.28 33.54 29.33
CA ALA A 502 7.70 32.59 28.40
C ALA A 502 6.35 32.05 28.92
N VAL A 503 5.36 31.92 28.04
CA VAL A 503 4.06 31.30 28.33
C VAL A 503 3.73 30.29 27.23
N LEU A 504 3.39 29.06 27.62
CA LEU A 504 2.80 28.06 26.72
C LEU A 504 1.27 28.18 26.77
N VAL A 505 0.65 28.63 25.69
CA VAL A 505 -0.79 28.50 25.48
C VAL A 505 -1.04 27.16 24.79
N GLN A 506 -1.76 26.24 25.43
CA GLN A 506 -2.20 24.99 24.82
C GLN A 506 -3.72 25.01 24.65
N VAL A 507 -4.17 25.14 23.41
CA VAL A 507 -5.57 24.95 23.01
C VAL A 507 -5.80 23.46 22.78
N VAL A 508 -6.87 22.92 23.35
CA VAL A 508 -7.31 21.55 23.12
C VAL A 508 -8.68 21.56 22.42
N ASN A 509 -8.75 20.97 21.23
CA ASN A 509 -10.04 20.73 20.58
C ASN A 509 -10.68 19.45 21.15
N PRO A 510 -12.02 19.34 21.17
CA PRO A 510 -12.72 18.12 21.59
C PRO A 510 -12.26 16.87 20.83
N ALA A 511 -12.20 15.74 21.52
CA ALA A 511 -11.83 14.45 20.95
C ALA A 511 -12.75 14.06 19.77
N ARG A 512 -12.18 13.46 18.72
CA ARG A 512 -12.91 13.07 17.49
C ARG A 512 -13.76 11.80 17.65
N GLY A 513 -14.08 11.35 18.86
CA GLY A 513 -14.79 10.10 19.19
C GLY A 513 -14.44 9.63 20.60
N LYS A 514 -15.00 8.49 21.06
CA LYS A 514 -14.83 8.01 22.44
C LYS A 514 -13.45 7.42 22.78
N GLY A 515 -12.56 7.33 21.79
CA GLY A 515 -11.13 7.05 21.94
C GLY A 515 -10.75 5.85 22.82
N ILE A 516 -9.56 5.95 23.40
CA ILE A 516 -8.94 5.03 24.36
C ILE A 516 -8.28 5.90 25.46
N HIS A 517 -8.57 5.62 26.73
CA HIS A 517 -7.98 6.29 27.91
C HIS A 517 -7.97 7.84 27.88
N LEU A 518 -8.97 8.46 27.23
CA LEU A 518 -9.03 9.93 27.05
C LEU A 518 -9.16 10.69 28.39
N GLU A 519 -9.96 10.16 29.32
CA GLU A 519 -10.18 10.76 30.65
C GLU A 519 -8.91 10.70 31.52
N GLU A 520 -8.19 9.57 31.49
CA GLU A 520 -6.92 9.40 32.19
C GLU A 520 -5.85 10.38 31.67
N ILE A 521 -5.77 10.55 30.36
CA ILE A 521 -4.80 11.45 29.70
C ILE A 521 -5.15 12.92 29.92
N HIS A 522 -6.45 13.26 29.93
CA HIS A 522 -6.92 14.60 30.31
C HIS A 522 -6.49 14.94 31.74
N ALA A 523 -6.72 14.04 32.70
CA ALA A 523 -6.32 14.21 34.09
C ALA A 523 -4.78 14.33 34.26
N GLU A 524 -3.98 13.51 33.56
CA GLU A 524 -2.51 13.58 33.57
C GLU A 524 -1.98 14.94 33.07
N ILE A 525 -2.63 15.48 32.02
CA ILE A 525 -2.34 16.79 31.45
C ILE A 525 -2.70 17.91 32.44
N GLU A 526 -3.90 17.88 33.03
CA GLU A 526 -4.34 18.90 34.00
C GLU A 526 -3.49 18.89 35.28
N GLU A 527 -3.12 17.71 35.78
CA GLU A 527 -2.21 17.58 36.93
C GLU A 527 -0.86 18.22 36.61
N SER A 528 -0.30 17.92 35.44
CA SER A 528 0.99 18.45 35.00
C SER A 528 0.95 19.97 34.83
N CYS A 529 -0.06 20.51 34.15
CA CYS A 529 -0.30 21.96 34.05
C CYS A 529 -0.39 22.61 35.44
N SER A 530 -1.22 22.06 36.32
CA SER A 530 -1.43 22.58 37.68
C SER A 530 -0.15 22.57 38.52
N ARG A 531 0.63 21.48 38.43
CA ARG A 531 1.90 21.31 39.14
C ARG A 531 2.95 22.32 38.69
N ILE A 532 3.07 22.54 37.37
CA ILE A 532 4.04 23.48 36.78
C ILE A 532 3.63 24.94 37.08
N ASN A 533 2.33 25.27 36.96
CA ASN A 533 1.82 26.60 37.32
C ASN A 533 2.03 26.90 38.82
N ARG A 534 1.85 25.92 39.73
CA ARG A 534 2.19 26.09 41.16
C ARG A 534 3.68 26.30 41.41
N MET A 535 4.57 25.71 40.61
CA MET A 535 6.02 25.76 40.82
C MET A 535 6.68 27.03 40.26
N TYR A 536 6.26 27.47 39.07
CA TYR A 536 6.90 28.59 38.36
C TYR A 536 6.00 29.82 38.17
N GLY A 537 4.70 29.71 38.44
CA GLY A 537 3.73 30.80 38.36
C GLY A 537 3.87 31.82 39.48
N ARG A 538 3.30 33.01 39.25
CA ARG A 538 3.30 34.19 40.13
C ARG A 538 2.01 34.98 39.90
N PRO A 539 1.60 35.90 40.80
CA PRO A 539 0.45 36.78 40.51
C PRO A 539 0.60 37.49 39.16
N GLY A 540 -0.36 37.30 38.25
CA GLY A 540 -0.33 37.86 36.87
C GLY A 540 0.54 37.09 35.86
N TYR A 541 1.15 35.97 36.24
CA TYR A 541 1.96 35.12 35.37
C TYR A 541 1.71 33.63 35.61
N GLU A 542 1.11 32.97 34.62
CA GLU A 542 1.03 31.51 34.53
C GLU A 542 1.94 31.04 33.39
N PRO A 543 2.88 30.12 33.62
CA PRO A 543 3.75 29.59 32.56
C PRO A 543 2.99 28.72 31.56
N ILE A 544 1.87 28.11 31.94
CA ILE A 544 1.01 27.31 31.07
C ILE A 544 -0.43 27.77 31.17
N ILE A 545 -1.02 28.15 30.05
CA ILE A 545 -2.44 28.46 29.92
C ILE A 545 -3.09 27.33 29.13
N PHE A 546 -3.84 26.50 29.83
CA PHE A 546 -4.54 25.35 29.28
C PHE A 546 -5.98 25.76 28.92
N ILE A 547 -6.34 25.66 27.64
CA ILE A 547 -7.64 26.08 27.11
C ILE A 547 -8.40 24.83 26.64
N ASP A 548 -9.12 24.21 27.57
CA ASP A 548 -10.07 23.13 27.30
C ASP A 548 -11.50 23.69 27.17
N ARG A 549 -11.74 24.40 26.07
CA ARG A 549 -13.06 24.88 25.66
C ARG A 549 -13.10 25.04 24.15
N SER A 550 -14.29 25.24 23.59
CA SER A 550 -14.39 25.69 22.21
C SER A 550 -13.73 27.08 22.06
N VAL A 551 -12.83 27.19 21.09
CA VAL A 551 -12.11 28.42 20.72
C VAL A 551 -12.58 28.82 19.33
N SER A 552 -13.00 30.08 19.15
CA SER A 552 -13.51 30.56 17.86
C SER A 552 -12.39 30.57 16.80
N VAL A 553 -12.75 30.55 15.52
CA VAL A 553 -11.72 30.58 14.45
C VAL A 553 -10.95 31.90 14.48
N ALA A 554 -11.62 33.02 14.78
CA ALA A 554 -11.01 34.33 14.97
C ALA A 554 -10.03 34.34 16.17
N GLU A 555 -10.41 33.73 17.30
CA GLU A 555 -9.55 33.61 18.49
C GLU A 555 -8.31 32.73 18.20
N LYS A 556 -8.47 31.60 17.48
CA LYS A 556 -7.34 30.76 17.04
C LYS A 556 -6.38 31.52 16.13
N VAL A 557 -6.90 32.26 15.15
CA VAL A 557 -6.10 33.08 14.24
C VAL A 557 -5.38 34.20 14.98
N ALA A 558 -6.02 34.85 15.96
CA ALA A 558 -5.37 35.83 16.82
C ALA A 558 -4.20 35.22 17.62
N TYR A 559 -4.37 34.01 18.18
CA TYR A 559 -3.25 33.27 18.79
C TYR A 559 -2.13 32.96 17.79
N TYR A 560 -2.46 32.47 16.58
CA TYR A 560 -1.46 32.20 15.54
C TYR A 560 -0.68 33.45 15.12
N SER A 561 -1.33 34.59 14.93
CA SER A 561 -0.66 35.84 14.54
C SER A 561 0.24 36.38 15.65
N LEU A 562 -0.07 36.15 16.93
CA LEU A 562 0.74 36.62 18.06
C LEU A 562 1.85 35.65 18.49
N ALA A 563 1.66 34.34 18.32
CA ALA A 563 2.61 33.33 18.80
C ALA A 563 4.00 33.46 18.18
N GLU A 564 5.03 33.48 19.03
CA GLU A 564 6.42 33.56 18.58
C GLU A 564 6.89 32.22 18.01
N CYS A 565 6.38 31.10 18.57
CA CYS A 565 6.62 29.77 18.06
C CYS A 565 5.40 28.85 18.26
N VAL A 566 5.07 28.07 17.24
CA VAL A 566 4.13 26.93 17.35
C VAL A 566 4.89 25.62 17.58
N ILE A 567 4.38 24.82 18.52
CA ILE A 567 4.97 23.56 18.94
C ILE A 567 4.00 22.39 18.67
N VAL A 568 4.45 21.41 17.89
CA VAL A 568 3.69 20.19 17.57
C VAL A 568 4.49 18.96 17.99
N THR A 569 4.10 18.32 19.10
CA THR A 569 4.79 17.17 19.73
C THR A 569 4.14 15.82 19.45
N ALA A 570 3.25 15.74 18.44
CA ALA A 570 2.55 14.50 18.12
C ALA A 570 3.52 13.34 17.84
N VAL A 571 3.35 12.24 18.56
CA VAL A 571 4.21 11.05 18.49
C VAL A 571 3.97 10.27 17.19
N ARG A 572 2.76 10.36 16.63
CA ARG A 572 2.40 10.03 15.26
C ARG A 572 1.25 10.94 14.81
N ASP A 573 1.28 11.40 13.57
CA ASP A 573 0.17 12.13 12.96
C ASP A 573 0.24 12.00 11.44
N GLY A 574 -0.92 11.95 10.76
CA GLY A 574 -1.00 11.75 9.30
C GLY A 574 -0.55 12.98 8.52
N MET A 575 -1.37 14.03 8.55
CA MET A 575 -0.96 15.39 8.20
C MET A 575 -1.40 16.33 9.33
N ASN A 576 -0.51 17.23 9.72
CA ASN A 576 -0.81 18.26 10.71
C ASN A 576 -0.75 19.64 10.05
N LEU A 577 -1.90 20.31 9.97
CA LEU A 577 -2.06 21.59 9.28
C LEU A 577 -1.88 22.80 10.20
N THR A 578 -1.84 22.63 11.52
CA THR A 578 -1.60 23.69 12.51
C THR A 578 -0.36 24.55 12.17
N PRO A 579 0.80 23.98 11.77
CA PRO A 579 1.94 24.78 11.31
C PRO A 579 1.65 25.60 10.04
N TYR A 580 0.85 25.09 9.09
CA TYR A 580 0.57 25.77 7.83
C TYR A 580 -0.36 26.96 8.06
N GLU A 581 -1.41 26.76 8.87
CA GLU A 581 -2.31 27.82 9.33
C GLU A 581 -1.51 28.93 10.04
N TYR A 582 -0.61 28.54 10.95
CA TYR A 582 0.28 29.48 11.65
C TYR A 582 1.19 30.27 10.71
N ILE A 583 1.85 29.61 9.75
CA ILE A 583 2.72 30.26 8.75
C ILE A 583 1.93 31.31 7.96
N ALA A 584 0.71 30.98 7.51
CA ALA A 584 -0.16 31.91 6.79
C ALA A 584 -0.61 33.09 7.70
N CYS A 585 -1.01 32.82 8.94
CA CYS A 585 -1.42 33.85 9.91
C CYS A 585 -0.26 34.78 10.34
N ARG A 586 0.99 34.31 10.25
CA ARG A 586 2.20 35.13 10.52
C ARG A 586 2.67 35.94 9.32
N GLN A 587 2.33 35.54 8.09
CA GLN A 587 2.54 36.38 6.91
C GLN A 587 1.66 37.64 7.00
N GLY A 588 0.39 37.49 7.36
CA GLY A 588 -0.58 38.60 7.37
C GLY A 588 -1.17 38.91 6.00
N ILE A 589 -2.22 39.73 6.01
CA ILE A 589 -2.93 40.15 4.80
C ILE A 589 -2.06 41.12 3.99
N SER A 590 -2.00 40.93 2.68
CA SER A 590 -1.32 41.87 1.76
C SER A 590 -2.32 42.88 1.18
N GLY A 591 -2.37 44.09 1.73
CA GLY A 591 -3.24 45.16 1.22
C GLY A 591 -3.15 46.47 2.00
N ASN A 592 -3.51 47.60 1.36
CA ASN A 592 -3.40 48.98 1.88
C ASN A 592 -4.44 49.33 2.99
N GLY A 593 -4.82 48.39 3.86
CA GLY A 593 -5.99 48.54 4.75
C GLY A 593 -5.81 48.17 6.23
N SER A 594 -4.72 47.51 6.64
CA SER A 594 -4.53 47.19 8.07
C SER A 594 -3.89 48.35 8.83
N CYS A 595 -4.42 48.68 10.01
CA CYS A 595 -3.94 49.74 10.90
C CYS A 595 -2.61 49.42 11.62
N SER A 596 -1.75 48.61 10.98
CA SER A 596 -0.42 48.21 11.43
C SER A 596 0.61 48.69 10.41
N ASP A 597 0.94 49.96 10.49
CA ASP A 597 2.04 50.55 9.73
C ASP A 597 3.36 49.78 9.90
N ILE A 598 4.22 49.92 8.88
CA ILE A 598 5.57 49.35 8.73
C ILE A 598 5.61 47.92 8.17
N ARG A 599 6.35 47.79 7.05
CA ARG A 599 6.85 46.55 6.42
C ARG A 599 7.82 45.79 7.32
N SER A 600 7.38 45.39 8.50
CA SER A 600 8.19 44.61 9.44
C SER A 600 8.47 43.21 8.85
N PRO A 601 9.71 42.69 8.97
CA PRO A 601 10.03 41.33 8.54
C PRO A 601 9.12 40.31 9.21
N LYS A 602 8.51 39.44 8.39
CA LYS A 602 7.62 38.39 8.84
C LYS A 602 8.44 37.22 9.40
N LYS A 603 7.97 36.64 10.50
CA LYS A 603 8.71 35.66 11.32
C LYS A 603 7.76 34.57 11.78
N SER A 604 8.15 33.31 11.65
CA SER A 604 7.41 32.16 12.19
C SER A 604 8.39 31.10 12.65
N MET A 605 8.33 30.72 13.93
CA MET A 605 9.15 29.63 14.46
C MET A 605 8.32 28.39 14.72
N LEU A 606 8.93 27.25 14.43
CA LEU A 606 8.28 25.95 14.46
C LEU A 606 9.18 24.93 15.13
N VAL A 607 8.68 24.35 16.23
CA VAL A 607 9.25 23.14 16.86
C VAL A 607 8.29 22.01 16.55
N ILE A 608 8.69 21.08 15.68
CA ILE A 608 7.79 20.04 15.18
C ILE A 608 8.39 18.65 15.33
N SER A 609 7.55 17.70 15.69
CA SER A 609 7.89 16.28 15.74
C SER A 609 8.41 15.79 14.38
N GLU A 610 9.40 14.90 14.40
CA GLU A 610 9.87 14.18 13.20
C GLU A 610 8.85 13.13 12.70
N PHE A 611 7.81 12.84 13.48
CA PHE A 611 6.85 11.76 13.23
C PHE A 611 5.52 12.18 12.58
N ILE A 612 5.38 13.45 12.17
CA ILE A 612 4.19 14.01 11.52
C ILE A 612 4.42 14.26 10.02
N GLY A 613 3.40 14.05 9.18
CA GLY A 613 3.56 14.13 7.72
C GLY A 613 3.92 15.50 7.14
N CYS A 614 3.74 16.61 7.87
CA CYS A 614 4.19 17.94 7.41
C CYS A 614 5.69 18.21 7.68
N SER A 615 6.34 17.37 8.51
CA SER A 615 7.73 17.58 8.93
C SER A 615 8.75 17.52 7.78
N PRO A 616 8.65 16.61 6.79
CA PRO A 616 9.52 16.61 5.61
C PRO A 616 9.41 17.92 4.80
N SER A 617 8.20 18.44 4.62
CA SER A 617 7.90 19.65 3.85
C SER A 617 8.47 20.92 4.49
N LEU A 618 8.30 21.09 5.80
CA LEU A 618 8.69 22.31 6.52
C LEU A 618 10.17 22.34 6.89
N SER A 619 11.04 22.27 5.87
CA SER A 619 12.51 22.15 5.98
C SER A 619 13.26 23.33 6.64
N GLY A 620 12.58 24.32 7.21
CA GLY A 620 13.15 25.35 8.09
C GLY A 620 12.76 25.20 9.57
N ALA A 621 11.93 24.21 9.91
CA ALA A 621 11.46 23.98 11.28
C ALA A 621 12.53 23.24 12.10
N ILE A 622 12.54 23.47 13.41
CA ILE A 622 13.36 22.72 14.36
C ILE A 622 12.65 21.38 14.58
N ARG A 623 13.27 20.30 14.11
CA ARG A 623 12.71 18.95 14.22
C ARG A 623 13.10 18.33 15.56
N VAL A 624 12.12 17.80 16.28
CA VAL A 624 12.32 17.14 17.58
C VAL A 624 11.82 15.70 17.55
N ASN A 625 12.44 14.86 18.35
CA ASN A 625 11.85 13.60 18.76
C ASN A 625 11.10 13.87 20.08
N PRO A 626 9.75 13.91 20.11
CA PRO A 626 9.00 14.34 21.28
C PRO A 626 9.17 13.44 22.52
N TRP A 627 9.66 12.20 22.35
CA TRP A 627 10.01 11.33 23.46
C TRP A 627 11.26 11.80 24.22
N ASN A 628 12.11 12.62 23.58
CA ASN A 628 13.22 13.30 24.24
C ASN A 628 12.76 14.69 24.70
N VAL A 629 12.24 14.73 25.92
CA VAL A 629 11.74 15.95 26.58
C VAL A 629 12.84 17.02 26.71
N GLU A 630 14.08 16.63 27.00
CA GLU A 630 15.21 17.57 27.15
C GLU A 630 15.61 18.21 25.81
N ALA A 631 15.70 17.43 24.74
CA ALA A 631 15.97 17.97 23.40
C ALA A 631 14.81 18.84 22.90
N THR A 632 13.57 18.49 23.26
CA THR A 632 12.38 19.30 22.93
C THR A 632 12.40 20.63 23.69
N ALA A 633 12.79 20.63 24.98
CA ALA A 633 12.96 21.82 25.80
C ALA A 633 14.05 22.77 25.25
N GLU A 634 15.20 22.23 24.83
CA GLU A 634 16.25 23.04 24.22
C GLU A 634 15.82 23.59 22.85
N ALA A 635 15.11 22.80 22.03
CA ALA A 635 14.53 23.28 20.77
C ALA A 635 13.50 24.42 20.98
N MET A 636 12.71 24.37 22.05
CA MET A 636 11.82 25.47 22.45
C MET A 636 12.62 26.72 22.83
N ASN A 637 13.69 26.58 23.63
CA ASN A 637 14.58 27.70 23.97
C ASN A 637 15.31 28.27 22.74
N GLU A 638 15.78 27.43 21.82
CA GLU A 638 16.41 27.82 20.56
C GLU A 638 15.43 28.67 19.74
N ALA A 639 14.20 28.17 19.53
CA ALA A 639 13.18 28.84 18.73
C ALA A 639 12.92 30.28 19.17
N ILE A 640 12.76 30.52 20.47
CA ILE A 640 12.48 31.87 21.01
C ILE A 640 13.75 32.73 21.16
N SER A 641 14.90 32.13 21.47
CA SER A 641 16.19 32.84 21.61
C SER A 641 16.85 33.21 20.27
N MET A 642 16.38 32.64 19.16
CA MET A 642 16.95 32.83 17.82
C MET A 642 16.91 34.29 17.35
N SER A 643 17.90 34.70 16.54
CA SER A 643 17.96 36.05 16.00
C SER A 643 16.90 36.31 14.94
N ASP A 644 16.42 37.54 14.88
CA ASP A 644 15.31 37.94 13.99
C ASP A 644 15.57 37.66 12.50
N GLY A 645 16.81 37.79 12.03
CA GLY A 645 17.17 37.50 10.65
C GLY A 645 17.05 36.03 10.27
N GLU A 646 17.43 35.12 11.17
CA GLU A 646 17.25 33.67 10.97
C GLU A 646 15.76 33.28 11.05
N LYS A 647 15.00 33.91 11.97
CA LYS A 647 13.53 33.75 12.05
C LYS A 647 12.82 34.18 10.76
N GLN A 648 13.30 35.26 10.13
CA GLN A 648 12.80 35.72 8.82
C GLN A 648 13.13 34.71 7.70
N LEU A 649 14.40 34.28 7.57
CA LEU A 649 14.80 33.34 6.52
C LEU A 649 14.04 32.00 6.60
N ARG A 650 13.75 31.53 7.81
CA ARG A 650 12.91 30.34 8.03
C ARG A 650 11.47 30.58 7.60
N HIS A 651 10.89 31.71 8.00
CA HIS A 651 9.55 32.11 7.60
C HIS A 651 9.38 32.20 6.08
N GLU A 652 10.29 32.87 5.37
CA GLU A 652 10.24 32.99 3.90
C GLU A 652 10.28 31.61 3.21
N LYS A 653 11.10 30.69 3.73
CA LYS A 653 11.19 29.30 3.24
C LYS A 653 9.90 28.51 3.51
N HIS A 654 9.32 28.68 4.70
CA HIS A 654 8.07 28.04 5.10
C HIS A 654 6.88 28.56 4.29
N TYR A 655 6.72 29.88 4.21
CA TYR A 655 5.63 30.54 3.50
C TYR A 655 5.65 30.22 2.00
N ARG A 656 6.83 30.26 1.36
CA ARG A 656 6.99 29.86 -0.05
C ARG A 656 6.49 28.44 -0.33
N TYR A 657 6.69 27.50 0.59
CA TYR A 657 6.13 26.15 0.45
C TYR A 657 4.61 26.15 0.61
N VAL A 658 4.09 26.68 1.73
CA VAL A 658 2.66 26.62 2.07
C VAL A 658 1.78 27.34 1.03
N SER A 659 2.22 28.50 0.53
CA SER A 659 1.52 29.28 -0.50
C SER A 659 1.57 28.69 -1.92
N THR A 660 2.40 27.68 -2.17
CA THR A 660 2.48 27.00 -3.48
C THR A 660 1.95 25.57 -3.46
N HIS A 661 1.78 24.99 -2.26
CA HIS A 661 1.27 23.64 -2.03
C HIS A 661 0.00 23.73 -1.19
N ASP A 662 -0.99 24.46 -1.71
CA ASP A 662 -2.30 24.63 -1.10
C ASP A 662 -3.22 23.43 -1.37
N VAL A 663 -4.45 23.50 -0.84
CA VAL A 663 -5.47 22.45 -1.05
C VAL A 663 -5.89 22.29 -2.51
N ALA A 664 -5.94 23.40 -3.27
CA ALA A 664 -6.35 23.40 -4.67
C ALA A 664 -5.29 22.74 -5.57
N TYR A 665 -4.00 23.00 -5.32
CA TYR A 665 -2.90 22.29 -5.95
C TYR A 665 -2.96 20.77 -5.67
N TRP A 666 -3.26 20.40 -4.42
CA TRP A 666 -3.40 18.99 -4.02
C TRP A 666 -4.52 18.28 -4.78
N SER A 667 -5.74 18.84 -4.85
CA SER A 667 -6.85 18.17 -5.53
C SER A 667 -6.67 18.16 -7.05
N ARG A 668 -6.22 19.27 -7.65
CA ARG A 668 -5.93 19.34 -9.09
C ARG A 668 -4.91 18.31 -9.52
N SER A 669 -3.80 18.17 -8.78
CA SER A 669 -2.75 17.22 -9.12
C SER A 669 -3.11 15.77 -8.77
N PHE A 670 -4.11 15.53 -7.91
CA PHE A 670 -4.68 14.20 -7.73
C PHE A 670 -5.58 13.82 -8.91
N LEU A 671 -6.50 14.71 -9.32
CA LEU A 671 -7.39 14.50 -10.48
C LEU A 671 -6.59 14.20 -11.75
N GLN A 672 -5.57 15.00 -12.06
CA GLN A 672 -4.72 14.79 -13.24
C GLN A 672 -4.01 13.42 -13.27
N ASP A 673 -3.65 12.87 -12.12
CA ASP A 673 -3.07 11.51 -12.06
C ASP A 673 -4.16 10.43 -12.07
N MET A 674 -5.36 10.73 -11.57
CA MET A 674 -6.53 9.86 -11.66
C MET A 674 -7.01 9.69 -13.11
N GLU A 675 -7.08 10.78 -13.89
CA GLU A 675 -7.35 10.77 -15.33
C GLU A 675 -6.36 9.85 -16.08
N ARG A 676 -5.06 10.03 -15.81
CA ARG A 676 -3.98 9.21 -16.39
C ARG A 676 -4.10 7.73 -15.99
N ALA A 677 -4.42 7.45 -14.73
CA ALA A 677 -4.63 6.09 -14.23
C ALA A 677 -5.83 5.40 -14.91
N CYS A 678 -6.90 6.15 -15.15
CA CYS A 678 -8.14 5.62 -15.72
C CYS A 678 -8.11 5.48 -17.26
N ALA A 679 -7.22 6.18 -17.96
CA ALA A 679 -7.10 6.12 -19.43
C ALA A 679 -6.89 4.68 -19.98
N ASP A 680 -6.19 3.82 -19.24
CA ASP A 680 -5.98 2.42 -19.62
C ASP A 680 -7.22 1.53 -19.44
N LEU A 681 -8.15 1.88 -18.53
CA LEU A 681 -9.39 1.11 -18.30
C LEU A 681 -10.37 1.22 -19.47
N LEU A 682 -10.39 2.37 -20.14
CA LEU A 682 -11.20 2.56 -21.34
C LEU A 682 -10.71 1.69 -22.50
N ARG A 683 -9.39 1.43 -22.56
CA ARG A 683 -8.74 0.62 -23.59
C ARG A 683 -8.81 -0.88 -23.33
N LYS A 684 -8.89 -1.35 -22.08
CA LYS A 684 -8.84 -2.78 -21.73
C LYS A 684 -10.22 -3.39 -21.56
N ARG A 685 -10.35 -4.69 -21.86
CA ARG A 685 -11.53 -5.49 -21.50
C ARG A 685 -11.41 -5.89 -20.02
N CYS A 686 -12.44 -5.62 -19.22
CA CYS A 686 -12.40 -5.79 -17.77
C CYS A 686 -13.50 -6.74 -17.27
N TRP A 687 -13.13 -7.79 -16.53
CA TRP A 687 -14.07 -8.74 -15.93
C TRP A 687 -13.91 -8.77 -14.41
N GLY A 688 -15.03 -8.74 -13.69
CA GLY A 688 -15.07 -8.95 -12.25
C GLY A 688 -15.08 -10.44 -11.90
N ILE A 689 -14.12 -10.90 -11.12
CA ILE A 689 -13.96 -12.32 -10.73
C ILE A 689 -13.82 -12.43 -9.22
N GLY A 690 -14.49 -13.40 -8.62
CA GLY A 690 -14.41 -13.73 -7.19
C GLY A 690 -15.57 -13.19 -6.35
N LEU A 691 -15.64 -13.64 -5.10
CA LEU A 691 -16.70 -13.31 -4.15
C LEU A 691 -16.15 -12.56 -2.94
N SER A 692 -16.98 -11.73 -2.32
CA SER A 692 -16.60 -10.93 -1.14
C SER A 692 -15.28 -10.16 -1.37
N PHE A 693 -14.37 -10.14 -0.40
CA PHE A 693 -13.03 -9.54 -0.51
C PHE A 693 -12.02 -10.35 -1.33
N GLY A 694 -12.44 -11.48 -1.93
CA GLY A 694 -11.72 -12.16 -3.01
C GLY A 694 -12.07 -11.62 -4.40
N PHE A 695 -12.99 -10.65 -4.48
CA PHE A 695 -13.32 -9.96 -5.73
C PHE A 695 -12.15 -9.10 -6.23
N ARG A 696 -11.88 -9.24 -7.54
CA ARG A 696 -10.84 -8.53 -8.29
C ARG A 696 -11.34 -8.25 -9.70
N VAL A 697 -10.79 -7.22 -10.33
CA VAL A 697 -11.00 -7.00 -11.77
C VAL A 697 -9.76 -7.45 -12.53
N VAL A 698 -9.97 -8.41 -13.43
CA VAL A 698 -9.01 -8.83 -14.45
C VAL A 698 -9.17 -7.89 -15.64
N ALA A 699 -8.07 -7.27 -16.07
CA ALA A 699 -8.05 -6.41 -17.27
C ALA A 699 -7.08 -6.96 -18.31
N LEU A 700 -7.58 -7.26 -19.51
CA LEU A 700 -6.80 -7.81 -20.62
C LEU A 700 -6.86 -6.85 -21.83
N ASP A 701 -5.87 -6.95 -22.71
CA ASP A 701 -5.89 -6.22 -23.98
C ASP A 701 -7.10 -6.65 -24.85
N PRO A 702 -7.77 -5.77 -25.60
CA PRO A 702 -8.86 -6.17 -26.50
C PRO A 702 -8.47 -7.22 -27.54
N ASN A 703 -7.20 -7.29 -27.91
CA ASN A 703 -6.65 -8.26 -28.86
C ASN A 703 -6.20 -9.57 -28.19
N PHE A 704 -6.29 -9.67 -26.85
CA PHE A 704 -5.98 -10.89 -26.12
C PHE A 704 -7.01 -11.97 -26.45
N ARG A 705 -6.57 -13.03 -27.11
CA ARG A 705 -7.42 -14.07 -27.71
C ARG A 705 -6.74 -15.43 -27.70
N LYS A 706 -7.52 -16.51 -27.79
CA LYS A 706 -6.95 -17.85 -27.94
C LYS A 706 -6.08 -17.92 -29.20
N LEU A 707 -4.96 -18.64 -29.13
CA LEU A 707 -4.10 -18.87 -30.28
C LEU A 707 -4.85 -19.72 -31.32
N SER A 708 -4.93 -19.25 -32.56
CA SER A 708 -5.34 -20.10 -33.69
C SER A 708 -4.10 -20.85 -34.19
N ILE A 709 -4.07 -22.16 -33.94
CA ILE A 709 -2.98 -23.04 -34.35
C ILE A 709 -2.85 -23.01 -35.89
N ASP A 710 -3.97 -23.11 -36.64
CA ASP A 710 -3.96 -23.06 -38.11
C ASP A 710 -3.34 -21.77 -38.68
N ALA A 711 -3.67 -20.62 -38.09
CA ALA A 711 -3.11 -19.34 -38.50
C ALA A 711 -1.61 -19.22 -38.17
N MET A 712 -1.19 -19.76 -37.02
CA MET A 712 0.21 -19.83 -36.64
C MET A 712 0.99 -20.76 -37.58
N VAL A 713 0.52 -21.99 -37.79
CA VAL A 713 1.08 -22.99 -38.71
C VAL A 713 1.18 -22.41 -40.13
N SER A 714 0.17 -21.70 -40.60
CA SER A 714 0.19 -21.03 -41.91
C SER A 714 1.32 -19.99 -42.02
N SER A 715 1.59 -19.21 -40.96
CA SER A 715 2.75 -18.30 -40.93
C SER A 715 4.08 -19.04 -40.77
N TYR A 716 4.09 -20.13 -40.01
CA TYR A 716 5.26 -20.97 -39.80
C TYR A 716 5.76 -21.61 -41.11
N LYS A 717 4.86 -22.21 -41.91
CA LYS A 717 5.18 -22.78 -43.23
C LYS A 717 5.88 -21.77 -44.15
N ARG A 718 5.43 -20.50 -44.15
CA ARG A 718 5.97 -19.43 -45.01
C ARG A 718 7.31 -18.85 -44.52
N ALA A 719 7.63 -19.01 -43.24
CA ALA A 719 8.80 -18.42 -42.60
C ALA A 719 10.11 -19.13 -42.99
N ARG A 720 11.17 -18.34 -43.19
CA ARG A 720 12.52 -18.82 -43.55
C ARG A 720 13.47 -18.91 -42.36
N SER A 721 13.20 -18.18 -41.28
CA SER A 721 13.97 -18.23 -40.04
C SER A 721 13.04 -18.06 -38.83
N ARG A 722 12.89 -19.12 -38.05
CA ARG A 722 11.89 -19.24 -36.99
C ARG A 722 12.58 -19.31 -35.63
N ALA A 723 12.27 -18.38 -34.74
CA ALA A 723 12.66 -18.46 -33.33
C ALA A 723 11.52 -19.07 -32.50
N ILE A 724 11.81 -20.10 -31.70
CA ILE A 724 10.86 -20.75 -30.80
C ILE A 724 11.45 -20.71 -29.38
N LEU A 725 10.76 -20.04 -28.47
CA LEU A 725 11.18 -19.78 -27.09
C LEU A 725 10.09 -20.31 -26.15
N LEU A 726 10.41 -21.31 -25.32
CA LEU A 726 9.44 -21.97 -24.44
C LEU A 726 9.95 -21.96 -23.00
N ASP A 727 9.13 -21.57 -22.03
CA ASP A 727 9.39 -21.95 -20.63
C ASP A 727 9.13 -23.46 -20.41
N TYR A 728 9.64 -23.99 -19.31
CA TYR A 728 9.52 -25.38 -18.93
C TYR A 728 8.42 -25.67 -17.89
N ASP A 729 8.29 -24.89 -16.80
CA ASP A 729 7.55 -25.24 -15.57
C ASP A 729 6.16 -24.59 -15.48
N GLY A 730 5.17 -25.25 -16.07
CA GLY A 730 3.80 -24.76 -16.23
C GLY A 730 3.45 -24.55 -17.71
N THR A 731 4.48 -24.43 -18.55
CA THR A 731 4.36 -24.30 -20.00
C THR A 731 4.46 -25.66 -20.70
N VAL A 732 5.65 -26.24 -20.83
CA VAL A 732 5.85 -27.56 -21.48
C VAL A 732 5.59 -28.72 -20.51
N MET A 733 5.79 -28.54 -19.20
CA MET A 733 5.51 -29.54 -18.16
C MET A 733 4.51 -29.00 -17.13
N PRO A 734 3.45 -29.75 -16.76
CA PRO A 734 2.43 -29.24 -15.83
C PRO A 734 3.01 -28.87 -14.45
N GLN A 735 2.69 -27.67 -13.98
CA GLN A 735 3.25 -27.10 -12.74
C GLN A 735 2.95 -27.96 -11.49
N ASN A 736 1.82 -28.68 -11.47
CA ASN A 736 1.41 -29.57 -10.38
C ASN A 736 1.93 -31.01 -10.47
N SER A 737 2.69 -31.39 -11.52
CA SER A 737 3.24 -32.74 -11.63
C SER A 737 4.28 -33.02 -10.55
N ILE A 738 4.18 -34.19 -9.90
CA ILE A 738 5.16 -34.69 -8.91
C ILE A 738 6.46 -35.06 -9.61
N ASN A 739 6.39 -35.70 -10.78
CA ASN A 739 7.57 -35.92 -11.62
C ASN A 739 7.83 -34.67 -12.46
N LYS A 740 9.07 -34.18 -12.41
CA LYS A 740 9.51 -32.96 -13.10
C LYS A 740 10.38 -33.22 -14.34
N SER A 741 10.64 -34.48 -14.71
CA SER A 741 11.25 -34.82 -15.99
C SER A 741 10.26 -34.67 -17.15
N PRO A 742 10.70 -34.34 -18.38
CA PRO A 742 9.81 -34.29 -19.54
C PRO A 742 9.31 -35.68 -19.94
N SER A 743 8.21 -35.74 -20.69
CA SER A 743 7.73 -36.97 -21.32
C SER A 743 8.57 -37.30 -22.56
N ASN A 744 8.62 -38.57 -22.96
CA ASN A 744 9.31 -38.99 -24.20
C ASN A 744 8.69 -38.33 -25.45
N GLU A 745 7.39 -38.07 -25.41
CA GLU A 745 6.62 -37.29 -26.39
C GLU A 745 7.17 -35.87 -26.55
N VAL A 746 7.29 -35.11 -25.44
CA VAL A 746 7.90 -33.77 -25.44
C VAL A 746 9.34 -33.79 -25.95
N ILE A 747 10.14 -34.78 -25.57
CA ILE A 747 11.51 -34.94 -26.07
C ILE A 747 11.50 -35.17 -27.59
N SER A 748 10.64 -36.05 -28.09
CA SER A 748 10.52 -36.36 -29.52
C SER A 748 10.09 -35.13 -30.33
N LEU A 749 9.07 -34.40 -29.87
CA LEU A 749 8.58 -33.19 -30.54
C LEU A 749 9.65 -32.11 -30.61
N LEU A 750 10.38 -31.89 -29.51
CA LEU A 750 11.47 -30.91 -29.50
C LEU A 750 12.65 -31.36 -30.36
N ASP A 751 12.96 -32.65 -30.46
CA ASP A 751 14.02 -33.15 -31.36
C ASP A 751 13.64 -32.97 -32.85
N THR A 752 12.41 -33.32 -33.24
CA THR A 752 11.87 -33.05 -34.59
C THR A 752 11.91 -31.55 -34.92
N LEU A 753 11.43 -30.68 -34.02
CA LEU A 753 11.50 -29.23 -34.20
C LEU A 753 12.95 -28.72 -34.28
N CYS A 754 13.90 -29.37 -33.60
CA CYS A 754 15.33 -29.06 -33.63
C CYS A 754 16.07 -29.64 -34.87
N ALA A 755 15.40 -30.48 -35.67
CA ALA A 755 15.96 -31.07 -36.88
C ALA A 755 15.80 -30.16 -38.11
N ASP A 756 14.73 -29.35 -38.21
CA ASP A 756 14.56 -28.38 -39.30
C ASP A 756 15.58 -27.21 -39.16
N PRO A 757 16.50 -27.01 -40.12
CA PRO A 757 17.56 -25.99 -40.05
C PRO A 757 17.07 -24.54 -40.15
N ARG A 758 15.77 -24.32 -40.39
CA ARG A 758 15.08 -23.02 -40.29
C ARG A 758 14.71 -22.65 -38.87
N ASN A 759 14.65 -23.62 -37.96
CA ASN A 759 14.24 -23.43 -36.56
C ASN A 759 15.44 -23.11 -35.67
N VAL A 760 15.22 -22.22 -34.70
CA VAL A 760 16.09 -21.96 -33.56
C VAL A 760 15.24 -22.08 -32.30
N VAL A 761 15.32 -23.25 -31.65
CA VAL A 761 14.47 -23.63 -30.51
C VAL A 761 15.25 -23.47 -29.21
N PHE A 762 14.65 -22.83 -28.21
CA PHE A 762 15.24 -22.62 -26.89
C PHE A 762 14.24 -22.91 -25.76
N ILE A 763 14.67 -23.69 -24.77
CA ILE A 763 14.05 -23.75 -23.44
C ILE A 763 14.63 -22.62 -22.59
N VAL A 764 13.77 -21.73 -22.06
CA VAL A 764 14.15 -20.57 -21.25
C VAL A 764 13.53 -20.70 -19.86
N SER A 765 14.27 -21.25 -18.90
CA SER A 765 13.72 -21.70 -17.62
C SER A 765 14.49 -21.18 -16.40
N GLY A 766 13.79 -21.08 -15.26
CA GLY A 766 14.39 -20.83 -13.95
C GLY A 766 15.17 -22.03 -13.38
N ARG A 767 15.04 -23.24 -13.96
CA ARG A 767 15.71 -24.45 -13.45
C ARG A 767 17.24 -24.39 -13.58
N GLY A 768 17.91 -25.10 -12.68
CA GLY A 768 19.36 -25.29 -12.69
C GLY A 768 19.86 -26.02 -13.94
N ARG A 769 21.03 -25.60 -14.45
CA ARG A 769 21.61 -26.11 -15.70
C ARG A 769 21.63 -27.63 -15.83
N ASN A 770 22.10 -28.33 -14.77
CA ASN A 770 22.38 -29.77 -14.83
C ASN A 770 21.12 -30.57 -15.19
N SER A 771 20.00 -30.33 -14.49
CA SER A 771 18.75 -31.06 -14.74
C SER A 771 18.24 -30.89 -16.16
N LEU A 772 18.26 -29.66 -16.70
CA LEU A 772 17.85 -29.41 -18.09
C LEU A 772 18.80 -30.06 -19.10
N SER A 773 20.11 -30.02 -18.83
CA SER A 773 21.13 -30.62 -19.70
C SER A 773 21.03 -32.15 -19.72
N ASP A 774 20.72 -32.77 -18.59
CA ASP A 774 20.56 -34.23 -18.47
C ASP A 774 19.24 -34.70 -19.12
N TRP A 775 18.15 -33.95 -18.95
CA TRP A 775 16.83 -34.32 -19.50
C TRP A 775 16.73 -34.13 -21.01
N PHE A 776 17.30 -33.05 -21.55
CA PHE A 776 17.27 -32.75 -22.99
C PHE A 776 18.53 -33.19 -23.73
N LEU A 777 19.34 -34.07 -23.12
CA LEU A 777 20.50 -34.69 -23.77
C LEU A 777 20.19 -35.35 -25.15
N PRO A 778 19.00 -35.92 -25.41
CA PRO A 778 18.64 -36.41 -26.75
C PRO A 778 18.58 -35.31 -27.82
N CYS A 779 18.08 -34.12 -27.47
CA CYS A 779 17.77 -33.01 -28.39
C CYS A 779 19.02 -32.17 -28.71
N LYS A 780 19.89 -32.66 -29.60
CA LYS A 780 21.26 -32.13 -29.78
C LYS A 780 21.35 -30.65 -30.18
N ASN A 781 20.38 -30.14 -30.93
CA ASN A 781 20.36 -28.74 -31.39
C ASN A 781 19.51 -27.80 -30.51
N LEU A 782 18.98 -28.30 -29.37
CA LEU A 782 18.12 -27.51 -28.50
C LEU A 782 18.93 -26.49 -27.67
N GLY A 783 18.58 -25.21 -27.80
CA GLY A 783 19.08 -24.15 -26.94
C GLY A 783 18.54 -24.28 -25.51
N ILE A 784 19.41 -24.08 -24.51
CA ILE A 784 19.05 -24.11 -23.09
C ILE A 784 19.52 -22.81 -22.45
N ALA A 785 18.58 -21.98 -22.02
CA ALA A 785 18.80 -20.86 -21.14
C ALA A 785 18.32 -21.23 -19.72
N ALA A 786 19.26 -21.60 -18.86
CA ALA A 786 18.99 -22.05 -17.49
C ALA A 786 19.17 -20.92 -16.48
N GLU A 787 18.64 -21.10 -15.27
CA GLU A 787 18.79 -20.17 -14.14
C GLU A 787 18.35 -18.74 -14.53
N HIS A 788 17.18 -18.63 -15.18
CA HIS A 788 16.61 -17.40 -15.74
C HIS A 788 17.50 -16.68 -16.77
N GLY A 789 18.48 -17.39 -17.35
CA GLY A 789 19.43 -16.86 -18.34
C GLY A 789 20.85 -16.64 -17.83
N TYR A 790 21.21 -17.13 -16.64
CA TYR A 790 22.58 -17.05 -16.13
C TYR A 790 23.53 -17.97 -16.92
N PHE A 791 23.00 -19.08 -17.44
CA PHE A 791 23.66 -19.97 -18.38
C PHE A 791 22.88 -20.00 -19.70
N LEU A 792 23.58 -19.86 -20.83
CA LEU A 792 23.05 -20.16 -22.16
C LEU A 792 23.96 -21.21 -22.82
N SER A 793 23.38 -22.24 -23.44
CA SER A 793 24.11 -23.07 -24.40
C SER A 793 24.34 -22.32 -25.71
N PHE A 794 25.39 -22.70 -26.45
CA PHE A 794 25.79 -22.19 -27.78
C PHE A 794 26.13 -20.69 -27.90
N LEU A 795 25.98 -19.88 -26.84
CA LEU A 795 26.31 -18.45 -26.82
C LEU A 795 27.30 -18.12 -25.68
N PRO A 796 28.14 -17.08 -25.81
CA PRO A 796 29.05 -16.66 -24.74
C PRO A 796 28.29 -16.21 -23.48
N ASN A 797 28.81 -16.61 -22.31
CA ASN A 797 28.15 -16.39 -21.02
C ASN A 797 27.85 -14.89 -20.74
N PRO A 798 26.76 -14.59 -19.99
CA PRO A 798 26.44 -13.23 -19.60
C PRO A 798 27.57 -12.52 -18.84
N ASN A 799 27.71 -11.21 -19.08
CA ASN A 799 28.31 -10.33 -18.09
C ASN A 799 27.47 -10.36 -16.80
N LEU A 800 28.13 -10.54 -15.65
CA LEU A 800 27.55 -10.80 -14.31
C LEU A 800 26.63 -9.71 -13.70
N ALA A 801 26.14 -8.75 -14.49
CA ALA A 801 25.46 -7.55 -14.00
C ALA A 801 23.93 -7.64 -13.98
N ASP A 802 23.29 -8.14 -15.05
CA ASP A 802 21.84 -8.25 -15.18
C ASP A 802 21.46 -9.48 -16.04
N VAL A 803 20.47 -10.25 -15.58
CA VAL A 803 19.99 -11.50 -16.19
C VAL A 803 18.47 -11.59 -16.02
N SER A 804 17.75 -11.80 -17.11
CA SER A 804 16.30 -12.09 -17.12
C SER A 804 15.92 -12.86 -18.38
N LYS A 805 14.76 -13.54 -18.38
CA LYS A 805 14.24 -14.24 -19.56
C LYS A 805 14.08 -13.29 -20.77
N GLY A 806 13.67 -12.03 -20.55
CA GLY A 806 13.62 -11.01 -21.61
C GLY A 806 14.99 -10.69 -22.24
N LEU A 807 16.05 -10.56 -21.43
CA LEU A 807 17.42 -10.36 -21.94
C LEU A 807 17.97 -11.59 -22.68
N VAL A 808 17.52 -12.80 -22.33
CA VAL A 808 17.82 -14.02 -23.08
C VAL A 808 17.23 -13.95 -24.48
N ALA A 809 15.94 -13.65 -24.59
CA ALA A 809 15.25 -13.53 -25.87
C ALA A 809 15.89 -12.46 -26.77
N GLU A 810 16.20 -11.26 -26.24
CA GLU A 810 16.89 -10.21 -27.01
C GLU A 810 18.25 -10.67 -27.55
N ARG A 811 19.03 -11.44 -26.79
CA ARG A 811 20.33 -11.97 -27.25
C ARG A 811 20.18 -13.06 -28.30
N ILE A 812 19.18 -13.92 -28.18
CA ILE A 812 18.89 -14.96 -29.19
C ILE A 812 18.52 -14.29 -30.51
N PHE A 813 17.61 -13.31 -30.49
CA PHE A 813 17.25 -12.54 -31.69
C PHE A 813 18.44 -11.76 -32.27
N SER A 814 19.27 -11.15 -31.42
CA SER A 814 20.48 -10.42 -31.85
C SER A 814 21.49 -11.35 -32.52
N SER A 815 21.77 -12.51 -31.93
CA SER A 815 22.70 -13.49 -32.50
C SER A 815 22.16 -14.11 -33.80
N MET A 816 20.85 -14.33 -33.91
CA MET A 816 20.21 -14.74 -35.16
C MET A 816 20.41 -13.68 -36.27
N ALA A 817 20.24 -12.39 -35.95
CA ALA A 817 20.49 -11.30 -36.89
C ALA A 817 21.97 -11.16 -37.27
N GLU A 818 22.90 -11.25 -36.31
CA GLU A 818 24.36 -11.23 -36.55
C GLU A 818 24.82 -12.37 -37.48
N ASN A 819 24.21 -13.55 -37.35
CA ASN A 819 24.49 -14.71 -38.21
C ASN A 819 23.73 -14.68 -39.56
N GLY A 820 23.10 -13.57 -39.94
CA GLY A 820 22.37 -13.42 -41.21
C GLY A 820 21.06 -14.22 -41.29
N LYS A 821 20.59 -14.81 -40.18
CA LYS A 821 19.33 -15.54 -40.05
C LYS A 821 18.33 -14.74 -39.20
N GLN A 822 18.08 -13.47 -39.55
CA GLN A 822 17.10 -12.65 -38.83
C GLN A 822 15.72 -13.31 -38.86
N ALA A 823 15.09 -13.47 -37.68
CA ALA A 823 13.85 -14.23 -37.55
C ALA A 823 12.65 -13.51 -38.19
N ASP A 824 11.95 -14.19 -39.12
CA ASP A 824 10.69 -13.77 -39.73
C ASP A 824 9.45 -14.46 -39.11
N PHE A 825 9.68 -15.40 -38.19
CA PHE A 825 8.67 -15.97 -37.29
C PHE A 825 9.20 -16.04 -35.86
N VAL A 826 8.37 -15.68 -34.88
CA VAL A 826 8.70 -15.77 -33.45
C VAL A 826 7.51 -16.38 -32.70
N LEU A 827 7.74 -17.52 -32.06
CA LEU A 827 6.84 -18.13 -31.08
C LEU A 827 7.48 -18.03 -29.70
N CYS A 828 6.79 -17.38 -28.75
CA CYS A 828 7.20 -17.32 -27.36
C CYS A 828 6.06 -17.84 -26.49
N VAL A 829 6.29 -18.90 -25.71
CA VAL A 829 5.27 -19.46 -24.80
C VAL A 829 5.83 -19.49 -23.38
N GLY A 830 5.01 -19.04 -22.43
CA GLY A 830 5.37 -18.99 -21.01
C GLY A 830 4.12 -18.93 -20.13
N ASP A 831 4.30 -19.07 -18.82
CA ASP A 831 3.20 -19.09 -17.86
C ASP A 831 3.48 -18.33 -16.56
N ASP A 832 4.73 -17.99 -16.25
CA ASP A 832 5.07 -17.29 -15.02
C ASP A 832 5.29 -15.77 -15.23
N ARG A 833 5.44 -15.04 -14.13
CA ARG A 833 5.68 -13.59 -14.17
C ARG A 833 7.03 -13.22 -14.80
N SER A 834 8.01 -14.12 -14.86
CA SER A 834 9.28 -13.86 -15.54
C SER A 834 9.19 -13.99 -17.07
N ASP A 835 8.20 -14.73 -17.59
CA ASP A 835 7.91 -14.83 -19.03
C ASP A 835 7.35 -13.54 -19.62
N GLU A 836 6.66 -12.74 -18.81
CA GLU A 836 6.18 -11.40 -19.15
C GLU A 836 7.28 -10.45 -19.63
N ASP A 837 8.53 -10.70 -19.23
CA ASP A 837 9.68 -9.91 -19.68
C ASP A 837 10.16 -10.37 -21.08
N MET A 838 9.91 -11.64 -21.46
CA MET A 838 10.03 -12.10 -22.86
C MET A 838 8.94 -11.51 -23.75
N PHE A 839 7.70 -11.40 -23.26
CA PHE A 839 6.62 -10.82 -24.07
C PHE A 839 6.82 -9.32 -24.31
N GLU A 840 7.31 -8.55 -23.32
CA GLU A 840 7.59 -7.11 -23.47
C GLU A 840 8.73 -6.84 -24.48
N ILE A 841 9.79 -7.67 -24.48
CA ILE A 841 10.98 -7.36 -25.29
C ILE A 841 10.73 -7.47 -26.79
N ILE A 842 9.89 -8.41 -27.24
CA ILE A 842 9.64 -8.69 -28.68
C ILE A 842 9.18 -7.42 -29.43
N SER A 843 8.27 -6.65 -28.84
CA SER A 843 7.78 -5.40 -29.43
C SER A 843 8.90 -4.35 -29.59
N SER A 844 9.86 -4.34 -28.67
CA SER A 844 11.03 -3.46 -28.75
C SER A 844 12.07 -3.98 -29.76
N SER A 845 12.22 -5.29 -29.91
CA SER A 845 13.15 -5.92 -30.86
C SER A 845 12.75 -5.69 -32.32
N ILE A 846 11.45 -5.64 -32.63
CA ILE A 846 10.96 -5.18 -33.95
C ILE A 846 11.35 -3.70 -34.15
N SER A 847 11.04 -2.84 -33.18
CA SER A 847 11.32 -1.40 -33.23
C SER A 847 12.82 -1.05 -33.35
N ARG A 848 13.70 -1.97 -32.94
CA ARG A 848 15.17 -1.85 -33.04
C ARG A 848 15.77 -2.50 -34.29
N ASN A 849 14.94 -3.02 -35.22
CA ASN A 849 15.35 -3.83 -36.37
C ASN A 849 16.19 -5.06 -36.01
N ILE A 850 16.03 -5.62 -34.81
CA ILE A 850 16.65 -6.88 -34.40
C ILE A 850 15.84 -8.05 -34.99
N LEU A 851 14.50 -7.93 -34.96
CA LEU A 851 13.58 -8.78 -35.73
C LEU A 851 13.25 -8.11 -37.07
N SER A 852 12.80 -8.90 -38.04
CA SER A 852 12.30 -8.37 -39.31
C SER A 852 11.05 -7.51 -39.10
N ALA A 853 10.89 -6.44 -39.88
CA ALA A 853 9.71 -5.58 -39.80
C ALA A 853 8.39 -6.34 -40.13
N ASN A 854 8.49 -7.46 -40.85
CA ASN A 854 7.37 -8.31 -41.24
C ASN A 854 7.24 -9.60 -40.39
N SER A 855 7.95 -9.71 -39.26
CA SER A 855 7.96 -10.95 -38.46
C SER A 855 6.55 -11.31 -37.95
N SER A 856 6.13 -12.56 -38.18
CA SER A 856 4.91 -13.10 -37.57
C SER A 856 5.19 -13.46 -36.10
N VAL A 857 4.60 -12.72 -35.17
CA VAL A 857 4.81 -12.88 -33.72
C VAL A 857 3.62 -13.53 -33.02
N PHE A 858 3.90 -14.62 -32.31
CA PHE A 858 2.98 -15.40 -31.49
C PHE A 858 3.52 -15.47 -30.05
N ALA A 859 3.33 -14.39 -29.29
CA ALA A 859 3.59 -14.38 -27.85
C ALA A 859 2.34 -14.88 -27.10
N CYS A 860 2.48 -16.00 -26.37
CA CYS A 860 1.38 -16.77 -25.81
C CYS A 860 1.60 -17.02 -24.31
N THR A 861 0.57 -16.76 -23.48
CA THR A 861 0.57 -17.19 -22.08
C THR A 861 -0.23 -18.49 -21.91
N VAL A 862 0.18 -19.37 -21.00
CA VAL A 862 -0.58 -20.60 -20.69
C VAL A 862 -1.60 -20.34 -19.58
N GLY A 863 -2.87 -20.64 -19.86
CA GLY A 863 -4.03 -20.31 -19.05
C GLY A 863 -4.59 -18.90 -19.32
N GLN A 864 -5.91 -18.76 -19.16
CA GLN A 864 -6.60 -17.47 -19.32
C GLN A 864 -6.30 -16.51 -18.15
N LYS A 865 -5.18 -15.79 -18.24
CA LYS A 865 -4.71 -14.88 -17.18
C LYS A 865 -4.14 -13.57 -17.72
N PRO A 866 -4.08 -12.52 -16.87
CA PRO A 866 -3.37 -11.28 -17.17
C PRO A 866 -1.94 -11.51 -17.66
N SER A 867 -1.65 -11.00 -18.85
CA SER A 867 -0.36 -11.12 -19.51
C SER A 867 -0.17 -9.99 -20.52
N LYS A 868 1.08 -9.66 -20.85
CA LYS A 868 1.51 -8.86 -22.00
C LYS A 868 1.55 -9.70 -23.30
N ALA A 869 1.42 -11.02 -23.21
CA ALA A 869 1.21 -11.89 -24.37
C ALA A 869 -0.02 -11.43 -25.15
N LYS A 870 0.01 -11.59 -26.49
CA LYS A 870 -1.14 -11.29 -27.35
C LYS A 870 -2.12 -12.46 -27.41
N TYR A 871 -1.65 -13.67 -27.14
CA TYR A 871 -2.43 -14.89 -27.23
C TYR A 871 -2.43 -15.67 -25.92
N TYR A 872 -3.35 -16.62 -25.80
CA TYR A 872 -3.28 -17.67 -24.78
C TYR A 872 -3.54 -19.06 -25.37
N LEU A 873 -3.06 -20.06 -24.65
CA LEU A 873 -3.42 -21.48 -24.75
C LEU A 873 -4.06 -21.87 -23.42
N ASP A 874 -5.06 -22.75 -23.39
CA ASP A 874 -5.81 -23.00 -22.15
C ASP A 874 -4.99 -23.74 -21.08
N ASP A 875 -4.13 -24.68 -21.48
CA ASP A 875 -3.26 -25.46 -20.60
C ASP A 875 -2.03 -26.04 -21.32
N THR A 876 -1.20 -26.81 -20.58
CA THR A 876 -0.03 -27.52 -21.10
C THR A 876 -0.36 -28.53 -22.20
N THR A 877 -1.56 -29.12 -22.23
CA THR A 877 -1.96 -30.07 -23.28
C THR A 877 -2.19 -29.35 -24.60
N GLU A 878 -2.76 -28.14 -24.59
CA GLU A 878 -2.83 -27.30 -25.79
C GLU A 878 -1.44 -26.81 -26.26
N VAL A 879 -0.48 -26.61 -25.35
CA VAL A 879 0.92 -26.33 -25.71
C VAL A 879 1.54 -27.52 -26.44
N ILE A 880 1.33 -28.75 -25.96
CA ILE A 880 1.85 -29.96 -26.59
C ILE A 880 1.21 -30.14 -27.97
N SER A 881 -0.12 -30.02 -28.10
CA SER A 881 -0.82 -30.13 -29.40
C SER A 881 -0.39 -29.05 -30.40
N MET A 882 -0.13 -27.82 -29.94
CA MET A 882 0.46 -26.77 -30.76
C MET A 882 1.88 -27.15 -31.25
N LEU A 883 2.69 -27.81 -30.42
CA LEU A 883 4.03 -28.28 -30.82
C LEU A 883 3.97 -29.47 -31.78
N GLU A 884 3.00 -30.37 -31.63
CA GLU A 884 2.71 -31.47 -32.58
C GLU A 884 2.46 -30.92 -33.99
N SER A 885 1.52 -29.97 -34.15
CA SER A 885 1.22 -29.36 -35.46
C SER A 885 2.39 -28.57 -36.07
N LEU A 886 3.40 -28.19 -35.28
CA LEU A 886 4.63 -27.57 -35.80
C LEU A 886 5.70 -28.62 -36.15
N ALA A 887 5.73 -29.75 -35.45
CA ALA A 887 6.63 -30.86 -35.71
C ALA A 887 6.26 -31.59 -37.01
N GLU A 888 4.97 -31.84 -37.25
CA GLU A 888 4.45 -32.42 -38.51
C GLU A 888 4.92 -31.62 -39.74
N GLU A 889 4.93 -30.29 -39.64
CA GLU A 889 5.36 -29.36 -40.70
C GLU A 889 6.89 -29.14 -40.77
N SER A 890 7.61 -29.65 -39.78
CA SER A 890 9.08 -29.70 -39.77
C SER A 890 9.61 -30.97 -40.44
N ASP A 891 8.91 -32.10 -40.27
CA ASP A 891 9.21 -33.37 -40.94
C ASP A 891 8.90 -33.32 -42.46
N SER A 892 7.99 -32.44 -42.89
CA SER A 892 7.76 -32.14 -44.32
C SER A 892 8.90 -31.30 -44.94
N SER A 893 10.08 -31.90 -45.03
CA SER A 893 11.14 -31.48 -45.96
C SER A 893 10.77 -31.90 -47.40
N PRO A 894 11.24 -31.19 -48.44
CA PRO A 894 10.62 -31.27 -49.76
C PRO A 894 10.85 -32.62 -50.44
N ASP A 895 9.76 -33.22 -50.93
CA ASP A 895 9.83 -34.32 -51.89
C ASP A 895 10.68 -33.95 -53.11
N LEU A 896 11.30 -34.97 -53.70
CA LEU A 896 12.37 -34.89 -54.71
C LEU A 896 11.94 -34.33 -56.08
N GLU A 897 10.79 -33.66 -56.19
CA GLU A 897 10.19 -33.24 -57.47
C GLU A 897 10.90 -32.04 -58.13
N GLU A 898 11.42 -31.05 -57.38
CA GLU A 898 12.12 -29.89 -57.99
C GLU A 898 13.49 -30.25 -58.61
N ILE A 899 14.09 -31.39 -58.24
CA ILE A 899 15.35 -31.85 -58.86
C ILE A 899 15.07 -32.48 -60.24
N GLY A 900 13.91 -33.14 -60.41
CA GLY A 900 13.52 -33.79 -61.67
C GLY A 900 13.31 -32.82 -62.84
N ASP A 901 12.68 -31.68 -62.62
CA ASP A 901 12.34 -30.73 -63.69
C ASP A 901 13.53 -29.89 -64.16
N SER A 902 14.56 -29.73 -63.32
CA SER A 902 15.84 -29.10 -63.72
C SER A 902 16.65 -30.01 -64.66
N PHE A 903 16.64 -31.32 -64.43
CA PHE A 903 17.42 -32.28 -65.20
C PHE A 903 16.84 -32.50 -66.61
N GLN A 904 15.51 -32.40 -66.79
CA GLN A 904 14.91 -32.44 -68.13
C GLN A 904 15.12 -31.16 -68.94
N ARG A 905 15.31 -29.99 -68.30
CA ARG A 905 15.61 -28.73 -69.00
C ARG A 905 17.07 -28.61 -69.46
N GLN A 906 18.01 -29.31 -68.85
CA GLN A 906 19.44 -29.29 -69.24
C GLN A 906 19.83 -30.28 -70.36
N VAL A 907 18.90 -31.10 -70.86
CA VAL A 907 19.12 -32.04 -71.99
C VAL A 907 18.41 -31.59 -73.28
N ARG A 908 17.99 -30.31 -73.35
CA ARG A 908 17.28 -29.73 -74.51
C ARG A 908 17.75 -28.31 -74.92
N LEU A 909 18.97 -27.95 -74.54
CA LEU A 909 19.78 -26.84 -75.06
C LEU A 909 21.14 -27.39 -75.47
#